data_AF-A0A1G7Y840-F1
#
_entry.id   AF-A0A1G7Y840-F1
#
_cell.length_a   1.000
_cell.length_b   1.000
_cell.length_c   1.000
_cell.angle_alpha   90.00
_cell.angle_beta   90.00
_cell.angle_gamma   90.00
#
_symmetry.space_group_name_H-M   'P 1'
#
loop_
_entity.id
_entity.type
_entity.pdbx_description
1 polymer ?
#
loop_
_entity_poly.entity_id
_entity_poly.type
_entity_poly.pdbx_seq_one_letter_code
_entity_poly.pdbx_strand_id
1 'polypeptide(L)'
;MYLKINLSKIITTGALALWTLAVSAQNAERYAPTTEPDRIILNVTADPSTSMAVNWRTSDAVSESFAEIAVAEADPRFVSKAQKQKARTEKLVWENTPTAHYHSVIFENLQPGTKYAYRVGGEQGWSEWIHFSTAGTAEQKLSFLYYGDVQVNISSLWSRVAREAYAKAPDARLAIYAGDLINKANRDVEWGDWFRGGGFIHSMIPAFPTPGNHDHFETAEGINTTSVFWRPQFKLPENGPKGLEETCYYADIQGVRFISLNSDQVDVSEQWAQVQKEWLEGILKNNPNKWTVITFHHPIFSPKTTRDNKRMRETFKPLFDRYKVDLVLQGHDHTYARGMANIPMQEKGAQSGTMYVVSVSGPKMTDSNIEQAKWMDRSAIYTQLFHVVNVEGGKLSFDTYTATGELFDAFDLIKQKGTINRIVERAPRQDTDQFPSEIIKFKASDSNPLFKGTGDPKTWDETIRERGYILRENNKYYMWYTGYTKATGDSMKYLGLATSDDGLKWTRYAKNPIHTTLWVEDMCVLKEGNTYYMFAESKDDIAHLLTSTDRIHWKDQGSIDIRLKNGSPISKGPYGTPTIWKEKGIWYLFYERNDAAVWLATSKDLKAWTNVQDEPVLNAGPEKYDAFAVAFNKIIQYKGLYYAYYHASAFKDWREWTMNVAVSKDLVHWKKYANNPIAGNDASSGFPVFDGKQWRFYTMHPDVRVYYPEK
;
A
#
# COMPACT_ATOMS: atom_id res chain seq x y z
N MET A 1 15.67 37.18 43.81
CA MET A 1 16.18 37.76 42.55
C MET A 1 15.16 37.43 41.47
N TYR A 2 14.52 38.46 40.93
CA TYR A 2 13.42 38.38 39.97
C TYR A 2 13.88 37.71 38.66
N LEU A 3 13.00 36.93 38.02
CA LEU A 3 12.70 37.15 36.60
C LEU A 3 11.32 36.55 36.24
N LYS A 4 10.41 37.44 35.86
CA LYS A 4 9.15 37.15 35.16
C LYS A 4 9.47 36.64 33.75
N ILE A 5 8.73 35.64 33.27
CA ILE A 5 8.59 35.40 31.82
C ILE A 5 7.10 35.37 31.48
N ASN A 6 6.78 36.14 30.44
CA ASN A 6 5.45 36.53 29.96
C ASN A 6 4.61 35.35 29.46
N LEU A 7 3.36 35.29 29.92
CA LEU A 7 2.25 34.65 29.19
C LEU A 7 1.81 35.59 28.06
N SER A 8 2.22 35.30 26.82
CA SER A 8 1.37 35.58 25.65
C SER A 8 1.91 34.84 24.42
N LYS A 9 1.00 34.04 23.83
CA LYS A 9 1.09 33.23 22.59
C LYS A 9 1.18 31.73 22.85
N ILE A 10 0.02 31.08 22.80
CA ILE A 10 -0.32 29.89 21.98
C ILE A 10 -1.82 29.69 22.20
N ILE A 11 -2.63 30.27 21.32
CA ILE A 11 -3.99 29.79 21.04
C ILE A 11 -3.96 29.39 19.58
N THR A 12 -3.82 28.09 19.35
CA THR A 12 -4.32 27.40 18.14
C THR A 12 -4.45 25.94 18.54
N THR A 13 -5.64 25.66 19.06
CA THR A 13 -6.35 24.37 19.13
C THR A 13 -5.71 23.22 18.35
N GLY A 14 -4.89 22.43 19.03
CA GLY A 14 -4.71 21.01 18.75
C GLY A 14 -5.53 20.24 19.79
N ALA A 15 -6.62 19.62 19.37
CA ALA A 15 -7.35 18.68 20.22
C ALA A 15 -6.48 17.42 20.40
N LEU A 16 -5.58 17.43 21.38
CA LEU A 16 -4.98 16.20 21.88
C LEU A 16 -6.07 15.43 22.63
N ALA A 17 -6.50 14.30 22.06
CA ALA A 17 -7.22 13.29 22.81
C ALA A 17 -6.31 12.78 23.93
N LEU A 18 -6.54 13.28 25.15
CA LEU A 18 -6.00 12.73 26.39
C LEU A 18 -6.59 11.33 26.56
N TRP A 19 -5.88 10.31 26.08
CA TRP A 19 -6.11 8.93 26.50
C TRP A 19 -5.52 8.78 27.90
N THR A 20 -6.35 8.96 28.91
CA THR A 20 -6.00 8.61 30.29
C THR A 20 -5.76 7.10 30.35
N LEU A 21 -4.49 6.71 30.49
CA LEU A 21 -4.10 5.37 30.93
C LEU A 21 -4.57 5.19 32.38
N ALA A 22 -5.83 4.81 32.56
CA ALA A 22 -6.30 4.33 33.84
C ALA A 22 -5.59 2.99 34.13
N VAL A 23 -4.55 3.04 34.96
CA VAL A 23 -3.97 1.84 35.57
C VAL A 23 -5.01 1.31 36.55
N SER A 24 -5.93 0.50 36.05
CA SER A 24 -6.81 -0.31 36.90
C SER A 24 -5.94 -1.32 37.65
N ALA A 25 -6.10 -1.42 38.98
CA ALA A 25 -5.49 -2.48 39.79
C ALA A 25 -5.94 -3.88 39.29
N GLN A 26 -5.22 -4.95 39.65
CA GLN A 26 -5.67 -6.32 39.37
C GLN A 26 -6.98 -6.57 40.10
N ASN A 27 -8.09 -6.71 39.36
CA ASN A 27 -9.38 -7.10 39.93
C ASN A 27 -9.46 -8.63 39.88
N ALA A 28 -9.11 -9.29 40.99
CA ALA A 28 -9.06 -10.75 41.09
C ALA A 28 -10.42 -11.44 40.84
N GLU A 29 -11.54 -10.71 40.91
CA GLU A 29 -12.87 -11.26 40.59
C GLU A 29 -13.15 -11.32 39.08
N ARG A 30 -12.51 -10.44 38.30
CA ARG A 30 -12.72 -10.40 36.85
C ARG A 30 -11.99 -11.58 36.21
N TYR A 31 -12.76 -12.54 35.66
CA TYR A 31 -12.29 -13.82 35.11
C TYR A 31 -11.84 -14.85 36.16
N ALA A 32 -12.46 -14.86 37.35
CA ALA A 32 -12.26 -15.94 38.31
C ALA A 32 -12.60 -17.32 37.65
N PRO A 33 -11.73 -18.34 37.80
CA PRO A 33 -11.95 -19.64 37.20
C PRO A 33 -13.13 -20.36 37.87
N THR A 34 -13.87 -21.14 37.09
CA THR A 34 -15.01 -21.95 37.57
C THR A 34 -14.77 -23.44 37.32
N THR A 35 -15.67 -24.31 37.76
CA THR A 35 -15.59 -25.74 37.44
C THR A 35 -15.85 -26.03 35.96
N GLU A 36 -16.54 -25.12 35.26
CA GLU A 36 -16.71 -25.19 33.80
C GLU A 36 -15.43 -24.74 33.09
N PRO A 37 -15.01 -25.44 32.01
CA PRO A 37 -13.85 -25.06 31.20
C PRO A 37 -13.94 -23.64 30.64
N ASP A 38 -12.91 -22.83 30.88
CA ASP A 38 -12.69 -21.54 30.22
C ASP A 38 -11.30 -21.48 29.55
N ARG A 39 -11.01 -20.36 28.88
CA ARG A 39 -9.73 -20.12 28.19
C ARG A 39 -9.33 -21.27 27.25
N ILE A 40 -10.31 -21.83 26.53
CA ILE A 40 -10.09 -22.92 25.58
C ILE A 40 -9.32 -22.38 24.37
N ILE A 41 -8.20 -23.01 24.04
CA ILE A 41 -7.39 -22.65 22.89
C ILE A 41 -6.80 -23.88 22.20
N LEU A 42 -6.84 -23.87 20.87
CA LEU A 42 -6.07 -24.77 20.04
C LEU A 42 -4.68 -24.20 19.81
N ASN A 43 -3.68 -25.07 19.84
CA ASN A 43 -2.28 -24.73 19.60
C ASN A 43 -1.74 -25.61 18.48
N VAL A 44 -0.88 -25.03 17.64
CA VAL A 44 -0.16 -25.81 16.64
C VAL A 44 0.73 -26.86 17.30
N THR A 45 0.79 -28.05 16.70
CA THR A 45 1.83 -29.05 16.96
C THR A 45 2.91 -28.95 15.88
N ALA A 46 3.97 -29.78 15.95
CA ALA A 46 5.00 -29.81 14.90
C ALA A 46 4.44 -30.24 13.53
N ASP A 47 3.37 -31.05 13.53
CA ASP A 47 2.61 -31.46 12.34
C ASP A 47 1.09 -31.37 12.60
N PRO A 48 0.49 -30.20 12.29
CA PRO A 48 -0.95 -29.96 12.43
C PRO A 48 -1.83 -30.76 11.45
N SER A 49 -1.26 -31.55 10.54
CA SER A 49 -2.03 -32.40 9.63
C SER A 49 -2.49 -33.70 10.31
N THR A 50 -1.71 -34.20 11.26
CA THR A 50 -1.98 -35.45 11.98
C THR A 50 -2.12 -35.28 13.50
N SER A 51 -1.95 -34.07 14.02
CA SER A 51 -2.09 -33.81 15.45
C SER A 51 -2.58 -32.40 15.75
N MET A 52 -3.19 -32.20 16.92
CA MET A 52 -3.65 -30.88 17.37
C MET A 52 -3.60 -30.81 18.90
N ALA A 53 -3.07 -29.72 19.44
CA ALA A 53 -3.03 -29.49 20.88
C ALA A 53 -4.21 -28.61 21.31
N VAL A 54 -4.78 -28.91 22.47
CA VAL A 54 -5.82 -28.11 23.11
C VAL A 54 -5.46 -27.86 24.58
N ASN A 55 -5.63 -26.62 25.01
CA ASN A 55 -5.48 -26.20 26.41
C ASN A 55 -6.77 -25.54 26.90
N TRP A 56 -7.07 -25.66 28.19
CA TRP A 56 -8.17 -24.97 28.86
C TRP A 56 -7.88 -24.83 30.34
N ARG A 57 -8.68 -24.03 31.04
CA ARG A 57 -8.54 -23.75 32.47
C ARG A 57 -9.84 -24.04 33.22
N THR A 58 -9.71 -24.48 34.46
CA THR A 58 -10.80 -24.60 35.44
C THR A 58 -10.34 -24.08 36.80
N SER A 59 -11.25 -24.03 37.78
CA SER A 59 -10.90 -23.86 39.18
C SER A 59 -10.12 -25.07 39.70
N ASP A 60 -9.47 -24.91 40.85
CA ASP A 60 -8.69 -25.98 41.46
C ASP A 60 -9.53 -27.05 42.19
N ALA A 61 -10.86 -26.92 42.13
CA ALA A 61 -11.79 -27.97 42.53
C ALA A 61 -11.84 -29.15 41.54
N VAL A 62 -11.41 -28.95 40.29
CA VAL A 62 -11.43 -29.97 39.23
C VAL A 62 -10.06 -30.66 39.16
N SER A 63 -9.88 -31.76 39.88
CA SER A 63 -8.61 -32.50 39.90
C SER A 63 -8.33 -33.28 38.61
N GLU A 64 -9.39 -33.70 37.90
CA GLU A 64 -9.29 -34.44 36.64
C GLU A 64 -10.16 -33.81 35.56
N SER A 65 -9.63 -33.75 34.34
CA SER A 65 -10.34 -33.27 33.15
C SER A 65 -9.97 -34.12 31.95
N PHE A 66 -10.79 -34.05 30.90
CA PHE A 66 -10.76 -34.89 29.72
C PHE A 66 -11.04 -34.05 28.48
N ALA A 67 -10.63 -34.57 27.33
CA ALA A 67 -11.05 -34.08 26.04
C ALA A 67 -11.71 -35.21 25.25
N GLU A 68 -12.74 -34.88 24.48
CA GLU A 68 -13.40 -35.79 23.55
C GLU A 68 -13.28 -35.26 22.13
N ILE A 69 -13.02 -36.13 21.17
CA ILE A 69 -12.87 -35.76 19.76
C ILE A 69 -13.48 -36.82 18.83
N ALA A 70 -14.13 -36.38 17.76
CA ALA A 70 -14.64 -37.22 16.68
C ALA A 70 -14.51 -36.50 15.33
N VAL A 71 -14.47 -37.27 14.24
CA VAL A 71 -14.70 -36.69 12.91
C VAL A 71 -16.08 -36.03 12.90
N ALA A 72 -16.16 -34.79 12.43
CA ALA A 72 -17.42 -34.05 12.42
C ALA A 72 -18.36 -34.62 11.35
N GLU A 73 -19.62 -34.84 11.71
CA GLU A 73 -20.68 -35.28 10.78
C GLU A 73 -21.90 -34.37 10.93
N ALA A 74 -22.72 -34.29 9.88
CA ALA A 74 -24.00 -33.55 9.95
C ALA A 74 -25.00 -34.20 10.91
N ASP A 75 -24.89 -35.53 11.13
CA ASP A 75 -25.69 -36.27 12.08
C ASP A 75 -25.15 -36.06 13.51
N PRO A 76 -25.91 -35.46 14.44
CA PRO A 76 -25.44 -35.17 15.80
C PRO A 76 -25.09 -36.44 16.61
N ARG A 77 -25.48 -37.63 16.14
CA ARG A 77 -25.10 -38.91 16.76
C ARG A 77 -23.63 -39.26 16.58
N PHE A 78 -22.85 -38.48 15.83
CA PHE A 78 -21.39 -38.61 15.73
C PHE A 78 -20.70 -38.66 17.10
N VAL A 79 -21.30 -38.04 18.13
CA VAL A 79 -20.78 -38.04 19.51
C VAL A 79 -20.59 -39.45 20.09
N SER A 80 -21.34 -40.44 19.61
CA SER A 80 -21.16 -41.85 20.00
C SER A 80 -19.84 -42.47 19.51
N LYS A 81 -19.19 -41.83 18.53
CA LYS A 81 -17.90 -42.21 17.95
C LYS A 81 -16.72 -41.45 18.60
N ALA A 82 -17.00 -40.57 19.57
CA ALA A 82 -15.98 -39.73 20.17
C ALA A 82 -14.98 -40.55 20.98
N GLN A 83 -13.71 -40.25 20.77
CA GLN A 83 -12.61 -40.79 21.55
C GLN A 83 -12.35 -39.87 22.74
N LYS A 84 -12.32 -40.46 23.94
CA LYS A 84 -12.07 -39.73 25.19
C LYS A 84 -10.61 -39.90 25.62
N GLN A 85 -9.95 -38.80 25.91
CA GLN A 85 -8.56 -38.74 26.38
C GLN A 85 -8.47 -37.99 27.70
N LYS A 86 -7.71 -38.53 28.66
CA LYS A 86 -7.44 -37.86 29.93
C LYS A 86 -6.45 -36.71 29.71
N ALA A 87 -6.74 -35.56 30.30
CA ALA A 87 -5.88 -34.38 30.20
C ALA A 87 -4.70 -34.44 31.18
N ARG A 88 -3.58 -33.82 30.80
CA ARG A 88 -2.53 -33.45 31.77
C ARG A 88 -2.99 -32.19 32.50
N THR A 89 -3.09 -32.27 33.82
CA THR A 89 -3.49 -31.15 34.70
C THR A 89 -2.27 -30.57 35.41
N GLU A 90 -2.15 -29.25 35.41
CA GLU A 90 -1.14 -28.47 36.13
C GLU A 90 -1.80 -27.42 37.01
N LYS A 91 -1.44 -27.39 38.30
CA LYS A 91 -1.93 -26.40 39.25
C LYS A 91 -1.05 -25.16 39.22
N LEU A 92 -1.63 -24.00 38.97
CA LEU A 92 -0.94 -22.72 39.02
C LEU A 92 -1.40 -21.92 40.26
N VAL A 93 -0.42 -21.54 41.08
CA VAL A 93 -0.59 -20.61 42.20
C VAL A 93 0.32 -19.43 41.93
N TRP A 94 -0.25 -18.24 41.87
CA TRP A 94 0.50 -17.00 41.65
C TRP A 94 -0.10 -15.86 42.49
N GLU A 95 0.73 -14.91 42.89
CA GLU A 95 0.32 -13.79 43.73
C GLU A 95 -0.85 -13.00 43.11
N ASN A 96 -1.78 -12.57 43.97
CA ASN A 96 -2.94 -11.75 43.61
C ASN A 96 -3.80 -12.33 42.46
N THR A 97 -3.73 -13.64 42.23
CA THR A 97 -4.44 -14.36 41.16
C THR A 97 -5.18 -15.55 41.78
N PRO A 98 -6.47 -15.78 41.41
CA PRO A 98 -7.16 -16.99 41.83
C PRO A 98 -6.40 -18.25 41.41
N THR A 99 -6.31 -19.22 42.33
CA THR A 99 -5.70 -20.52 42.02
C THR A 99 -6.52 -21.24 40.95
N ALA A 100 -5.83 -21.85 39.98
CA ALA A 100 -6.48 -22.50 38.84
C ALA A 100 -5.76 -23.78 38.45
N HIS A 101 -6.49 -24.68 37.80
CA HIS A 101 -5.94 -25.82 37.07
C HIS A 101 -5.94 -25.52 35.58
N TYR A 102 -4.82 -25.80 34.94
CA TYR A 102 -4.66 -25.75 33.49
C TYR A 102 -4.54 -27.17 32.98
N HIS A 103 -5.29 -27.46 31.92
CA HIS A 103 -5.38 -28.78 31.34
C HIS A 103 -4.90 -28.76 29.90
N SER A 104 -4.26 -29.83 29.46
CA SER A 104 -3.80 -29.97 28.09
C SER A 104 -3.97 -31.39 27.57
N VAL A 105 -4.28 -31.50 26.27
CA VAL A 105 -4.30 -32.73 25.49
C VAL A 105 -3.66 -32.47 24.14
N ILE A 106 -2.89 -33.44 23.63
CA ILE A 106 -2.54 -33.52 22.22
C ILE A 106 -3.36 -34.66 21.62
N PHE A 107 -4.24 -34.33 20.70
CA PHE A 107 -4.90 -35.31 19.86
C PHE A 107 -3.91 -35.75 18.78
N GLU A 108 -3.61 -37.04 18.73
CA GLU A 108 -2.69 -37.65 17.76
C GLU A 108 -3.44 -38.52 16.74
N ASN A 109 -2.74 -38.94 15.69
CA ASN A 109 -3.25 -39.84 14.65
C ASN A 109 -4.52 -39.31 13.94
N LEU A 110 -4.62 -37.99 13.82
CA LEU A 110 -5.68 -37.33 13.06
C LEU A 110 -5.48 -37.52 11.55
N GLN A 111 -6.57 -37.44 10.80
CA GLN A 111 -6.52 -37.48 9.34
C GLN A 111 -6.22 -36.07 8.79
N PRO A 112 -5.30 -35.92 7.82
CA PRO A 112 -5.06 -34.65 7.14
C PRO A 112 -6.32 -34.10 6.47
N GLY A 113 -6.45 -32.76 6.42
CA GLY A 113 -7.53 -32.06 5.73
C GLY A 113 -8.95 -32.41 6.23
N THR A 114 -9.08 -32.84 7.47
CA THR A 114 -10.33 -33.38 8.03
C THR A 114 -10.92 -32.44 9.06
N LYS A 115 -12.24 -32.28 9.02
CA LYS A 115 -12.99 -31.50 10.02
C LYS A 115 -13.31 -32.38 11.22
N TYR A 116 -12.90 -31.94 12.40
CA TYR A 116 -13.16 -32.60 13.68
C TYR A 116 -14.08 -31.75 14.54
N ALA A 117 -14.85 -32.42 15.39
CA ALA A 117 -15.57 -31.81 16.50
C ALA A 117 -14.92 -32.30 17.81
N TYR A 118 -14.62 -31.38 18.72
CA TYR A 118 -14.08 -31.71 20.03
C TYR A 118 -14.80 -30.95 21.15
N ARG A 119 -14.67 -31.42 22.38
CA ARG A 119 -15.05 -30.70 23.60
C ARG A 119 -14.10 -31.06 24.74
N VAL A 120 -14.03 -30.20 25.75
CA VAL A 120 -13.16 -30.39 26.92
C VAL A 120 -13.98 -30.30 28.20
N GLY A 121 -13.54 -30.94 29.27
CA GLY A 121 -14.25 -30.95 30.55
C GLY A 121 -14.25 -32.30 31.25
N GLY A 122 -15.25 -32.56 32.08
CA GLY A 122 -15.32 -33.77 32.88
C GLY A 122 -16.61 -33.87 33.68
N GLU A 123 -16.55 -34.54 34.83
CA GLU A 123 -17.72 -34.76 35.69
C GLU A 123 -18.36 -33.45 36.17
N GLN A 124 -17.55 -32.40 36.34
CA GLN A 124 -18.01 -31.12 36.88
C GLN A 124 -18.50 -30.11 35.83
N GLY A 125 -18.46 -30.47 34.54
CA GLY A 125 -18.82 -29.56 33.46
C GLY A 125 -18.12 -29.87 32.14
N TRP A 126 -18.79 -29.63 31.02
CA TRP A 126 -18.25 -29.79 29.67
C TRP A 126 -18.46 -28.51 28.88
N SER A 127 -17.46 -28.15 28.06
CA SER A 127 -17.65 -27.16 27.00
C SER A 127 -18.68 -27.64 25.97
N GLU A 128 -19.13 -26.72 25.13
CA GLU A 128 -19.81 -27.06 23.88
C GLU A 128 -18.90 -27.87 22.94
N TRP A 129 -19.51 -28.48 21.92
CA TRP A 129 -18.78 -29.08 20.80
C TRP A 129 -18.28 -27.99 19.86
N ILE A 130 -16.97 -27.99 19.60
CA ILE A 130 -16.25 -26.97 18.84
C ILE A 130 -15.62 -27.63 17.62
N HIS A 131 -15.67 -26.95 16.47
CA HIS A 131 -15.08 -27.46 15.23
C HIS A 131 -13.70 -26.89 14.98
N PHE A 132 -12.79 -27.73 14.49
CA PHE A 132 -11.57 -27.30 13.80
C PHE A 132 -11.30 -28.19 12.58
N SER A 133 -10.33 -27.80 11.76
CA SER A 133 -9.86 -28.62 10.64
C SER A 133 -8.36 -28.82 10.74
N THR A 134 -7.89 -30.05 10.58
CA THR A 134 -6.46 -30.35 10.44
C THR A 134 -5.90 -29.72 9.17
N ALA A 135 -4.59 -29.50 9.16
CA ALA A 135 -3.89 -29.09 7.96
C ALA A 135 -3.97 -30.19 6.88
N GLY A 136 -4.00 -29.77 5.62
CA GLY A 136 -4.04 -30.63 4.45
C GLY A 136 -2.66 -31.03 3.94
N THR A 137 -2.59 -31.39 2.65
CA THR A 137 -1.32 -31.69 1.96
C THR A 137 -0.65 -30.43 1.39
N ALA A 138 0.61 -30.54 0.99
CA ALA A 138 1.41 -29.40 0.49
C ALA A 138 0.91 -28.78 -0.83
N GLU A 139 0.05 -29.49 -1.56
CA GLU A 139 -0.56 -29.04 -2.81
C GLU A 139 -1.81 -28.18 -2.57
N GLN A 140 -2.40 -28.26 -1.37
CA GLN A 140 -3.62 -27.54 -1.03
C GLN A 140 -3.31 -26.11 -0.56
N LYS A 141 -4.22 -25.18 -0.88
CA LYS A 141 -4.16 -23.79 -0.41
C LYS A 141 -4.05 -23.77 1.11
N LEU A 142 -3.03 -23.08 1.62
CA LEU A 142 -2.93 -22.72 3.03
C LEU A 142 -3.39 -21.26 3.20
N SER A 143 -4.31 -21.01 4.12
CA SER A 143 -4.63 -19.66 4.58
C SER A 143 -4.23 -19.52 6.05
N PHE A 144 -3.64 -18.39 6.43
CA PHE A 144 -3.32 -18.09 7.81
C PHE A 144 -3.49 -16.62 8.16
N LEU A 145 -3.73 -16.37 9.45
CA LEU A 145 -3.85 -15.03 10.01
C LEU A 145 -2.53 -14.61 10.64
N TYR A 146 -2.24 -13.33 10.60
CA TYR A 146 -1.09 -12.75 11.30
C TYR A 146 -1.51 -11.49 12.06
N TYR A 147 -1.11 -11.43 13.33
CA TYR A 147 -1.30 -10.32 14.23
C TYR A 147 0.06 -9.92 14.83
N GLY A 148 0.44 -8.66 14.70
CA GLY A 148 1.46 -8.04 15.57
C GLY A 148 0.79 -7.36 16.76
N ASP A 149 1.44 -7.36 17.92
CA ASP A 149 1.12 -6.54 19.11
C ASP A 149 -0.37 -6.41 19.38
N VAL A 150 -0.99 -7.46 19.93
CA VAL A 150 -2.40 -7.43 20.36
C VAL A 150 -2.60 -6.43 21.49
N GLN A 151 -1.66 -6.45 22.43
CA GLN A 151 -1.33 -5.51 23.49
C GLN A 151 -2.36 -4.39 23.82
N VAL A 152 -2.72 -4.29 25.12
CA VAL A 152 -3.65 -3.31 25.75
C VAL A 152 -5.04 -3.18 25.12
N ASN A 153 -6.04 -2.78 25.93
CA ASN A 153 -7.41 -2.54 25.44
C ASN A 153 -7.96 -3.69 24.57
N ILE A 154 -7.57 -4.93 24.91
CA ILE A 154 -7.74 -6.10 24.04
C ILE A 154 -9.23 -6.41 23.86
N SER A 155 -9.97 -6.47 24.97
CA SER A 155 -11.40 -6.72 24.96
C SER A 155 -12.19 -5.60 24.25
N SER A 156 -11.75 -4.35 24.38
CA SER A 156 -12.49 -3.18 23.89
C SER A 156 -12.22 -2.85 22.42
N LEU A 157 -10.99 -3.03 21.92
CA LEU A 157 -10.58 -2.56 20.59
C LEU A 157 -9.92 -3.62 19.72
N TRP A 158 -9.26 -4.64 20.28
CA TRP A 158 -8.69 -5.71 19.46
C TRP A 158 -9.73 -6.76 19.07
N SER A 159 -10.73 -7.01 19.93
CA SER A 159 -11.77 -8.02 19.67
C SER A 159 -12.52 -7.83 18.34
N ARG A 160 -12.70 -6.59 17.87
CA ARG A 160 -13.27 -6.31 16.54
C ARG A 160 -12.33 -6.69 15.40
N VAL A 161 -11.02 -6.52 15.59
CA VAL A 161 -9.99 -6.88 14.60
C VAL A 161 -9.95 -8.39 14.42
N ALA A 162 -9.93 -9.15 15.50
CA ALA A 162 -9.96 -10.62 15.46
C ALA A 162 -11.21 -11.16 14.74
N ARG A 163 -12.39 -10.56 14.98
CA ARG A 163 -13.65 -10.95 14.32
C ARG A 163 -13.65 -10.64 12.82
N GLU A 164 -13.17 -9.46 12.42
CA GLU A 164 -13.02 -9.10 11.00
C GLU A 164 -12.04 -10.05 10.31
N ALA A 165 -10.92 -10.38 10.96
CA ALA A 165 -9.94 -11.32 10.43
C ALA A 165 -10.54 -12.73 10.22
N TYR A 166 -11.28 -13.25 11.19
CA TYR A 166 -12.02 -14.51 11.05
C TYR A 166 -13.05 -14.45 9.90
N ALA A 167 -13.78 -13.35 9.77
CA ALA A 167 -14.76 -13.18 8.68
C ALA A 167 -14.09 -13.14 7.29
N LYS A 168 -12.87 -12.62 7.17
CA LYS A 168 -12.09 -12.60 5.92
C LYS A 168 -11.45 -13.94 5.58
N ALA A 169 -11.05 -14.71 6.58
CA ALA A 169 -10.38 -16.00 6.40
C ALA A 169 -10.96 -17.08 7.33
N PRO A 170 -12.24 -17.48 7.14
CA PRO A 170 -12.87 -18.51 7.96
C PRO A 170 -12.26 -19.91 7.72
N ASP A 171 -11.50 -20.07 6.63
CA ASP A 171 -10.73 -21.27 6.29
C ASP A 171 -9.26 -21.20 6.75
N ALA A 172 -8.85 -20.21 7.55
CA ALA A 172 -7.49 -20.15 8.07
C ALA A 172 -7.16 -21.38 8.91
N ARG A 173 -5.95 -21.93 8.71
CA ARG A 173 -5.44 -23.13 9.39
C ARG A 173 -4.54 -22.85 10.58
N LEU A 174 -4.13 -21.59 10.75
CA LEU A 174 -3.43 -21.11 11.94
C LEU A 174 -3.53 -19.59 12.06
N ALA A 175 -3.31 -19.09 13.27
CA ALA A 175 -3.17 -17.68 13.58
C ALA A 175 -1.80 -17.42 14.24
N ILE A 176 -0.97 -16.62 13.59
CA ILE A 176 0.35 -16.20 14.08
C ILE A 176 0.18 -14.96 14.95
N TYR A 177 0.79 -14.97 16.13
CA TYR A 177 0.88 -13.81 17.01
C TYR A 177 2.36 -13.46 17.25
N ALA A 178 2.81 -12.32 16.72
CA ALA A 178 4.21 -11.92 16.72
C ALA A 178 4.64 -11.15 17.99
N GLY A 179 4.30 -11.68 19.17
CA GLY A 179 4.67 -11.14 20.47
C GLY A 179 3.76 -10.03 20.99
N ASP A 180 3.94 -9.74 22.28
CA ASP A 180 3.15 -8.79 23.06
C ASP A 180 1.66 -9.13 23.00
N LEU A 181 1.33 -10.37 23.40
CA LEU A 181 -0.06 -10.82 23.52
C LEU A 181 -0.81 -10.00 24.56
N ILE A 182 -0.10 -9.63 25.63
CA ILE A 182 -0.55 -8.81 26.75
C ILE A 182 0.43 -7.67 27.02
N ASN A 183 0.11 -6.76 27.93
CA ASN A 183 0.97 -5.62 28.26
C ASN A 183 1.77 -5.84 29.56
N LYS A 184 1.40 -6.77 30.42
CA LYS A 184 2.18 -7.17 31.59
C LYS A 184 2.17 -8.69 31.76
N ALA A 185 3.33 -9.32 31.59
CA ALA A 185 3.53 -10.77 31.58
C ALA A 185 2.70 -11.55 32.61
N ASN A 186 2.78 -11.16 33.88
CA ASN A 186 2.14 -11.91 34.97
C ASN A 186 0.83 -11.30 35.45
N ARG A 187 0.11 -10.55 34.59
CA ARG A 187 -1.18 -9.96 34.91
C ARG A 187 -2.33 -10.79 34.33
N ASP A 188 -2.90 -11.68 35.15
CA ASP A 188 -3.93 -12.65 34.72
C ASP A 188 -5.16 -12.00 34.05
N VAL A 189 -5.58 -10.83 34.51
CA VAL A 189 -6.74 -10.13 33.91
C VAL A 189 -6.50 -9.73 32.44
N GLU A 190 -5.25 -9.46 32.06
CA GLU A 190 -4.92 -9.15 30.65
C GLU A 190 -4.91 -10.41 29.79
N TRP A 191 -4.49 -11.56 30.34
CA TRP A 191 -4.69 -12.86 29.71
C TRP A 191 -6.18 -13.19 29.54
N GLY A 192 -6.99 -12.93 30.56
CA GLY A 192 -8.45 -13.04 30.46
C GLY A 192 -9.05 -12.14 29.36
N ASP A 193 -8.56 -10.90 29.21
CA ASP A 193 -8.97 -10.02 28.11
C ASP A 193 -8.51 -10.54 26.74
N TRP A 194 -7.36 -11.22 26.64
CA TRP A 194 -6.88 -11.88 25.43
C TRP A 194 -7.77 -13.05 25.02
N PHE A 195 -8.11 -13.94 25.94
CA PHE A 195 -9.06 -15.04 25.67
C PHE A 195 -10.47 -14.51 25.36
N ARG A 196 -10.93 -13.46 26.04
CA ARG A 196 -12.21 -12.81 25.71
C ARG A 196 -12.18 -12.14 24.33
N GLY A 197 -11.05 -11.54 23.97
CA GLY A 197 -10.85 -10.84 22.71
C GLY A 197 -10.89 -11.79 21.51
N GLY A 198 -10.18 -12.92 21.60
CA GLY A 198 -10.20 -13.97 20.58
C GLY A 198 -11.48 -14.79 20.60
N GLY A 199 -12.06 -15.02 21.79
CA GLY A 199 -13.30 -15.76 21.97
C GLY A 199 -13.26 -17.13 21.29
N PHE A 200 -14.33 -17.48 20.58
CA PHE A 200 -14.44 -18.75 19.85
C PHE A 200 -13.35 -18.95 18.79
N ILE A 201 -12.66 -17.90 18.35
CA ILE A 201 -11.63 -18.02 17.31
C ILE A 201 -10.44 -18.82 17.85
N HIS A 202 -10.04 -18.59 19.11
CA HIS A 202 -8.95 -19.34 19.75
C HIS A 202 -9.26 -20.84 19.87
N SER A 203 -10.53 -21.21 20.00
CA SER A 203 -10.94 -22.61 20.10
C SER A 203 -11.18 -23.28 18.74
N MET A 204 -11.22 -22.52 17.63
CA MET A 204 -11.46 -23.03 16.29
C MET A 204 -10.24 -23.00 15.35
N ILE A 205 -9.35 -22.02 15.53
CA ILE A 205 -8.14 -21.83 14.72
C ILE A 205 -6.92 -21.95 15.64
N PRO A 206 -5.97 -22.86 15.35
CA PRO A 206 -4.82 -23.06 16.23
C PRO A 206 -3.89 -21.85 16.24
N ALA A 207 -3.46 -21.47 17.44
CA ALA A 207 -2.50 -20.41 17.65
C ALA A 207 -1.06 -20.88 17.37
N PHE A 208 -0.28 -19.99 16.77
CA PHE A 208 1.18 -20.04 16.67
C PHE A 208 1.74 -18.79 17.36
N PRO A 209 1.78 -18.76 18.70
CA PRO A 209 2.25 -17.61 19.45
C PRO A 209 3.77 -17.57 19.54
N THR A 210 4.34 -16.39 19.33
CA THR A 210 5.74 -16.08 19.60
C THR A 210 5.79 -15.06 20.73
N PRO A 211 6.65 -15.20 21.75
CA PRO A 211 6.67 -14.23 22.84
C PRO A 211 7.39 -12.94 22.45
N GLY A 212 6.87 -11.81 22.95
CA GLY A 212 7.49 -10.49 22.93
C GLY A 212 8.07 -10.09 24.28
N ASN A 213 8.52 -8.84 24.39
CA ASN A 213 9.13 -8.35 25.62
C ASN A 213 8.11 -8.11 26.74
N HIS A 214 6.83 -7.88 26.42
CA HIS A 214 5.77 -7.79 27.42
C HIS A 214 5.23 -9.16 27.87
N ASP A 215 5.55 -10.22 27.13
CA ASP A 215 5.27 -11.61 27.54
C ASP A 215 6.36 -12.18 28.46
N HIS A 216 7.44 -11.42 28.68
CA HIS A 216 8.52 -11.73 29.62
C HIS A 216 8.49 -10.82 30.85
N PHE A 217 9.10 -11.30 31.93
CA PHE A 217 9.35 -10.54 33.15
C PHE A 217 10.71 -10.90 33.74
N GLU A 218 11.25 -9.99 34.53
CA GLU A 218 12.48 -10.24 35.29
C GLU A 218 12.13 -10.82 36.66
N THR A 219 12.73 -11.97 37.02
CA THR A 219 12.57 -12.55 38.37
C THR A 219 13.32 -11.71 39.41
N ALA A 220 13.12 -12.01 40.71
CA ALA A 220 13.85 -11.34 41.79
C ALA A 220 15.38 -11.48 41.67
N GLU A 221 15.85 -12.54 41.01
CA GLU A 221 17.25 -12.83 40.73
C GLU A 221 17.79 -12.13 39.47
N GLY A 222 16.99 -11.29 38.81
CA GLY A 222 17.38 -10.60 37.58
C GLY A 222 17.33 -11.47 36.32
N ILE A 223 16.62 -12.61 36.37
CA ILE A 223 16.56 -13.55 35.24
C ILE A 223 15.36 -13.21 34.36
N ASN A 224 15.62 -12.89 33.09
CA ASN A 224 14.57 -12.67 32.12
C ASN A 224 13.86 -13.99 31.76
N THR A 225 12.58 -14.10 32.08
CA THR A 225 11.79 -15.32 31.99
C THR A 225 10.43 -15.03 31.34
N THR A 226 9.93 -15.95 30.50
CA THR A 226 8.58 -15.82 29.95
C THR A 226 7.52 -15.91 31.06
N SER A 227 6.37 -15.28 30.85
CA SER A 227 5.24 -15.26 31.78
C SER A 227 4.97 -16.60 32.44
N VAL A 228 4.66 -16.58 33.75
CA VAL A 228 4.27 -17.77 34.51
C VAL A 228 3.00 -18.43 33.96
N PHE A 229 2.21 -17.69 33.16
CA PHE A 229 1.00 -18.18 32.50
C PHE A 229 1.28 -18.79 31.12
N TRP A 230 2.47 -18.62 30.54
CA TRP A 230 2.75 -19.06 29.17
C TRP A 230 2.61 -20.58 28.99
N ARG A 231 3.41 -21.37 29.72
CA ARG A 231 3.41 -22.85 29.60
C ARG A 231 2.12 -23.51 30.09
N PRO A 232 1.45 -23.04 31.16
CA PRO A 232 0.14 -23.59 31.52
C PRO A 232 -0.93 -23.34 30.44
N GLN A 233 -0.89 -22.21 29.75
CA GLN A 233 -1.90 -21.82 28.76
C GLN A 233 -1.65 -22.40 27.37
N PHE A 234 -0.40 -22.69 27.02
CA PHE A 234 -0.03 -23.16 25.69
C PHE A 234 0.67 -24.50 25.76
N LYS A 235 0.26 -25.43 24.89
CA LYS A 235 1.02 -26.64 24.60
C LYS A 235 1.57 -26.54 23.19
N LEU A 236 2.85 -26.19 23.07
CA LEU A 236 3.52 -25.87 21.81
C LEU A 236 4.60 -26.90 21.50
N PRO A 237 5.16 -26.91 20.27
CA PRO A 237 6.26 -27.81 19.95
C PRO A 237 7.50 -27.50 20.81
N GLU A 238 8.17 -28.56 21.24
CA GLU A 238 9.41 -28.49 22.04
C GLU A 238 10.65 -28.82 21.19
N ASN A 239 10.55 -28.64 19.86
CA ASN A 239 11.59 -28.94 18.87
C ASN A 239 12.63 -27.80 18.68
N GLY A 240 12.68 -26.88 19.63
CA GLY A 240 13.60 -25.76 19.70
C GLY A 240 14.95 -26.07 20.37
N PRO A 241 15.79 -25.05 20.59
CA PRO A 241 16.94 -25.17 21.45
C PRO A 241 16.54 -25.47 22.89
N LYS A 242 17.34 -26.30 23.58
CA LYS A 242 17.18 -26.60 25.00
C LYS A 242 17.17 -25.32 25.85
N GLY A 243 16.21 -25.19 26.74
CA GLY A 243 16.00 -24.00 27.58
C GLY A 243 15.12 -22.92 26.95
N LEU A 244 14.71 -23.09 25.70
CA LEU A 244 13.77 -22.20 24.99
C LEU A 244 12.51 -22.97 24.53
N GLU A 245 12.20 -24.08 25.17
CA GLU A 245 11.03 -24.90 24.86
C GLU A 245 9.76 -24.03 24.82
N GLU A 246 8.89 -24.26 23.84
CA GLU A 246 7.61 -23.55 23.65
C GLU A 246 7.73 -22.02 23.41
N THR A 247 8.95 -21.49 23.25
CA THR A 247 9.20 -20.08 22.88
C THR A 247 10.01 -19.95 21.58
N CYS A 248 10.81 -20.95 21.26
CA CYS A 248 11.51 -21.12 20.00
C CYS A 248 11.18 -22.51 19.45
N TYR A 249 10.54 -22.58 18.28
CA TYR A 249 10.01 -23.84 17.73
C TYR A 249 9.65 -23.71 16.26
N TYR A 250 9.38 -24.83 15.58
CA TYR A 250 8.86 -24.83 14.21
C TYR A 250 7.70 -25.82 14.02
N ALA A 251 6.88 -25.54 13.01
CA ALA A 251 5.87 -26.46 12.50
C ALA A 251 5.89 -26.45 10.97
N ASP A 252 5.68 -27.63 10.37
CA ASP A 252 5.57 -27.79 8.93
C ASP A 252 4.09 -27.96 8.57
N ILE A 253 3.55 -27.06 7.76
CA ILE A 253 2.12 -26.99 7.46
C ILE A 253 1.94 -26.76 5.96
N GLN A 254 1.37 -27.73 5.26
CA GLN A 254 1.02 -27.61 3.83
C GLN A 254 2.15 -27.04 2.95
N GLY A 255 3.38 -27.54 3.12
CA GLY A 255 4.53 -27.12 2.30
C GLY A 255 5.15 -25.78 2.71
N VAL A 256 4.81 -25.28 3.90
CA VAL A 256 5.39 -24.09 4.53
C VAL A 256 6.02 -24.48 5.87
N ARG A 257 7.28 -24.08 6.08
CA ARG A 257 7.93 -24.14 7.40
C ARG A 257 7.70 -22.83 8.13
N PHE A 258 6.98 -22.88 9.26
CA PHE A 258 6.78 -21.78 10.19
C PHE A 258 7.75 -21.89 11.35
N ILE A 259 8.43 -20.80 11.70
CA ILE A 259 9.46 -20.79 12.75
C ILE A 259 9.20 -19.63 13.71
N SER A 260 9.08 -19.92 15.00
CA SER A 260 9.11 -18.92 16.09
C SER A 260 10.53 -18.78 16.62
N LEU A 261 11.03 -17.55 16.75
CA LEU A 261 12.28 -17.25 17.47
C LEU A 261 11.98 -16.40 18.71
N ASN A 262 12.71 -16.63 19.79
CA ASN A 262 12.58 -15.84 21.02
C ASN A 262 13.55 -14.65 20.95
N SER A 263 13.10 -13.55 20.33
CA SER A 263 13.92 -12.35 20.16
C SER A 263 14.21 -11.59 21.44
N ASP A 264 13.40 -11.78 22.48
CA ASP A 264 13.62 -11.14 23.78
C ASP A 264 14.84 -11.72 24.49
N GLN A 265 14.98 -13.05 24.45
CA GLN A 265 16.18 -13.74 24.95
C GLN A 265 17.45 -13.39 24.17
N VAL A 266 17.34 -13.18 22.84
CA VAL A 266 18.47 -12.70 22.03
C VAL A 266 18.88 -11.28 22.45
N ASP A 267 17.92 -10.39 22.73
CA ASP A 267 18.22 -9.00 23.06
C ASP A 267 18.98 -8.88 24.40
N VAL A 268 18.67 -9.76 25.36
CA VAL A 268 19.32 -9.77 26.68
C VAL A 268 20.60 -10.61 26.75
N SER A 269 20.85 -11.54 25.81
CA SER A 269 21.98 -12.47 25.91
C SER A 269 22.61 -12.87 24.56
N GLU A 270 23.92 -12.69 24.45
CA GLU A 270 24.72 -13.16 23.31
C GLU A 270 24.75 -14.70 23.22
N GLN A 271 24.73 -15.39 24.37
CA GLN A 271 24.66 -16.85 24.39
C GLN A 271 23.36 -17.34 23.73
N TRP A 272 22.23 -16.70 24.05
CA TRP A 272 20.95 -17.04 23.43
C TRP A 272 20.90 -16.67 21.95
N ALA A 273 21.56 -15.59 21.55
CA ALA A 273 21.74 -15.23 20.15
C ALA A 273 22.45 -16.35 19.36
N GLN A 274 23.56 -16.86 19.89
CA GLN A 274 24.35 -17.91 19.22
C GLN A 274 23.61 -19.25 19.18
N VAL A 275 22.99 -19.66 20.30
CA VAL A 275 22.22 -20.90 20.38
C VAL A 275 21.06 -20.93 19.39
N GLN A 276 20.29 -19.83 19.30
CA GLN A 276 19.19 -19.75 18.34
C GLN A 276 19.68 -19.68 16.89
N LYS A 277 20.81 -19.01 16.63
CA LYS A 277 21.42 -18.93 15.30
C LYS A 277 21.87 -20.29 14.77
N GLU A 278 22.56 -21.09 15.59
CA GLU A 278 23.02 -22.43 15.22
C GLU A 278 21.85 -23.39 14.94
N TRP A 279 20.85 -23.38 15.82
CA TRP A 279 19.64 -24.16 15.63
C TRP A 279 18.89 -23.75 14.36
N LEU A 280 18.73 -22.44 14.13
CA LEU A 280 18.05 -21.90 12.96
C LEU A 280 18.77 -22.28 11.66
N GLU A 281 20.10 -22.16 11.61
CA GLU A 281 20.87 -22.59 10.43
C GLU A 281 20.68 -24.09 10.13
N GLY A 282 20.63 -24.93 11.17
CA GLY A 282 20.37 -26.36 11.04
C GLY A 282 19.02 -26.68 10.39
N ILE A 283 17.94 -26.01 10.81
CA ILE A 283 16.60 -26.24 10.27
C ILE A 283 16.36 -25.56 8.91
N LEU A 284 17.05 -24.46 8.60
CA LEU A 284 16.97 -23.82 7.29
C LEU A 284 17.72 -24.64 6.22
N LYS A 285 18.90 -25.16 6.55
CA LYS A 285 19.71 -25.97 5.64
C LYS A 285 18.99 -27.24 5.17
N ASN A 286 18.18 -27.83 6.04
CA ASN A 286 17.47 -29.08 5.80
C ASN A 286 15.95 -28.87 5.69
N ASN A 287 15.50 -27.71 5.19
CA ASN A 287 14.08 -27.43 5.03
C ASN A 287 13.52 -28.11 3.76
N PRO A 288 12.62 -29.11 3.87
CA PRO A 288 12.00 -29.74 2.71
C PRO A 288 10.86 -28.90 2.12
N ASN A 289 10.40 -27.86 2.84
CA ASN A 289 9.25 -27.07 2.47
C ASN A 289 9.59 -26.03 1.41
N LYS A 290 8.60 -25.72 0.57
CA LYS A 290 8.76 -24.75 -0.52
C LYS A 290 8.85 -23.32 -0.01
N TRP A 291 8.13 -23.03 1.06
CA TRP A 291 8.05 -21.71 1.67
C TRP A 291 8.62 -21.71 3.09
N THR A 292 9.27 -20.63 3.48
CA THR A 292 9.77 -20.41 4.84
C THR A 292 9.22 -19.10 5.39
N VAL A 293 8.47 -19.18 6.49
CA VAL A 293 7.91 -18.04 7.21
C VAL A 293 8.51 -18.05 8.63
N ILE A 294 9.11 -16.93 9.02
CA ILE A 294 9.71 -16.77 10.35
C ILE A 294 8.97 -15.66 11.10
N THR A 295 8.67 -15.88 12.37
CA THR A 295 8.04 -14.88 13.26
C THR A 295 8.86 -14.68 14.53
N PHE A 296 9.05 -13.42 14.90
CA PHE A 296 9.65 -12.98 16.16
C PHE A 296 9.39 -11.50 16.41
N HIS A 297 9.41 -11.12 17.69
CA HIS A 297 8.84 -9.85 18.11
C HIS A 297 9.68 -8.63 17.69
N HIS A 298 10.98 -8.59 18.02
CA HIS A 298 11.83 -7.43 17.75
C HIS A 298 12.23 -7.32 16.26
N PRO A 299 11.88 -6.23 15.54
CA PRO A 299 12.06 -6.13 14.09
C PRO A 299 13.53 -6.14 13.65
N ILE A 300 13.86 -6.77 12.52
CA ILE A 300 15.23 -6.65 11.94
C ILE A 300 15.49 -5.20 11.53
N PHE A 301 14.49 -4.58 10.92
CA PHE A 301 14.49 -3.17 10.54
C PHE A 301 13.37 -2.47 11.29
N SER A 302 13.73 -1.67 12.29
CA SER A 302 12.77 -0.82 13.00
C SER A 302 12.22 0.26 12.05
N PRO A 303 10.90 0.45 11.98
CA PRO A 303 10.29 1.64 11.36
C PRO A 303 10.60 2.92 12.14
N LYS A 304 10.87 2.83 13.45
CA LYS A 304 11.23 3.99 14.28
C LYS A 304 12.69 4.36 14.03
N THR A 305 12.94 5.61 13.65
CA THR A 305 14.31 6.10 13.35
C THR A 305 15.21 6.21 14.57
N THR A 306 14.63 6.21 15.78
CA THR A 306 15.38 6.26 17.05
C THR A 306 15.85 4.89 17.55
N ARG A 307 15.52 3.81 16.84
CA ARG A 307 15.78 2.43 17.28
C ARG A 307 16.52 1.66 16.20
N ASP A 308 17.61 1.01 16.60
CA ASP A 308 18.40 0.12 15.77
C ASP A 308 18.54 -1.24 16.48
N ASN A 309 17.81 -2.25 16.02
CA ASN A 309 17.87 -3.62 16.54
C ASN A 309 19.08 -4.38 15.96
N LYS A 310 20.28 -3.83 16.17
CA LYS A 310 21.52 -4.30 15.55
C LYS A 310 21.82 -5.77 15.84
N ARG A 311 21.64 -6.23 17.09
CA ARG A 311 21.88 -7.63 17.45
C ARG A 311 20.98 -8.57 16.65
N MET A 312 19.67 -8.29 16.54
CA MET A 312 18.77 -9.09 15.70
C MET A 312 19.25 -9.13 14.25
N ARG A 313 19.61 -7.98 13.70
CA ARG A 313 20.07 -7.83 12.31
C ARG A 313 21.33 -8.66 12.05
N GLU A 314 22.32 -8.61 12.94
CA GLU A 314 23.60 -9.30 12.78
C GLU A 314 23.48 -10.81 13.02
N THR A 315 22.63 -11.24 13.95
CA THR A 315 22.41 -12.65 14.26
C THR A 315 21.65 -13.37 13.16
N PHE A 316 20.53 -12.81 12.68
CA PHE A 316 19.57 -13.56 11.85
C PHE A 316 19.56 -13.18 10.36
N LYS A 317 19.73 -11.90 10.00
CA LYS A 317 19.66 -11.48 8.58
C LYS A 317 20.63 -12.26 7.67
N PRO A 318 21.88 -12.56 8.06
CA PRO A 318 22.78 -13.36 7.22
C PRO A 318 22.23 -14.75 6.89
N LEU A 319 21.48 -15.38 7.81
CA LEU A 319 20.84 -16.66 7.56
C LEU A 319 19.63 -16.49 6.63
N PHE A 320 18.85 -15.42 6.80
CA PHE A 320 17.71 -15.13 5.93
C PHE A 320 18.12 -14.93 4.47
N ASP A 321 19.18 -14.14 4.26
CA ASP A 321 19.75 -13.90 2.93
C ASP A 321 20.32 -15.20 2.32
N ARG A 322 21.09 -15.97 3.10
CA ARG A 322 21.74 -17.22 2.66
C ARG A 322 20.73 -18.29 2.25
N TYR A 323 19.70 -18.49 3.07
CA TYR A 323 18.71 -19.54 2.87
C TYR A 323 17.44 -19.06 2.15
N LYS A 324 17.41 -17.79 1.70
CA LYS A 324 16.32 -17.18 0.94
C LYS A 324 14.97 -17.34 1.66
N VAL A 325 14.94 -16.96 2.94
CA VAL A 325 13.69 -16.90 3.72
C VAL A 325 12.70 -16.00 2.99
N ASP A 326 11.44 -16.41 2.90
CA ASP A 326 10.46 -15.73 2.05
C ASP A 326 9.79 -14.56 2.77
N LEU A 327 9.38 -14.79 4.02
CA LEU A 327 8.56 -13.85 4.79
C LEU A 327 8.99 -13.86 6.26
N VAL A 328 9.23 -12.66 6.80
CA VAL A 328 9.54 -12.45 8.22
C VAL A 328 8.47 -11.54 8.82
N LEU A 329 7.76 -12.04 9.83
CA LEU A 329 6.60 -11.39 10.46
C LEU A 329 6.93 -10.96 11.89
N GLN A 330 6.75 -9.68 12.20
CA GLN A 330 7.34 -9.07 13.39
C GLN A 330 6.37 -8.10 14.08
N GLY A 331 6.67 -7.72 15.32
CA GLY A 331 5.87 -6.81 16.12
C GLY A 331 6.69 -5.62 16.65
N HIS A 332 6.43 -5.26 17.91
CA HIS A 332 7.19 -4.36 18.79
C HIS A 332 7.14 -2.87 18.42
N ASP A 333 7.30 -2.55 17.14
CA ASP A 333 7.13 -1.20 16.63
C ASP A 333 5.68 -1.01 16.23
N HIS A 334 4.96 -0.24 17.03
CA HIS A 334 3.51 -0.06 16.94
C HIS A 334 3.04 0.77 15.73
N THR A 335 3.34 0.27 14.55
CA THR A 335 3.06 0.81 13.23
C THR A 335 3.05 -0.36 12.25
N TYR A 336 2.55 -0.12 11.05
CA TYR A 336 2.73 -1.04 9.94
C TYR A 336 3.89 -0.58 9.06
N ALA A 337 4.76 -1.53 8.72
CA ALA A 337 5.81 -1.32 7.74
C ALA A 337 6.13 -2.63 7.04
N ARG A 338 6.33 -2.58 5.74
CA ARG A 338 6.92 -3.71 5.02
C ARG A 338 8.02 -3.27 4.07
N GLY A 339 8.93 -4.19 3.74
CA GLY A 339 10.02 -3.93 2.83
C GLY A 339 10.67 -5.20 2.29
N MET A 340 10.97 -5.17 0.99
CA MET A 340 11.76 -6.15 0.26
C MET A 340 12.64 -5.45 -0.78
N ALA A 341 12.10 -4.45 -1.50
CA ALA A 341 12.82 -3.78 -2.59
C ALA A 341 13.92 -2.85 -2.08
N ASN A 342 13.68 -2.15 -0.97
CA ASN A 342 14.61 -1.17 -0.40
C ASN A 342 15.44 -1.71 0.79
N ILE A 343 15.44 -3.03 1.00
CA ILE A 343 16.22 -3.64 2.08
C ILE A 343 17.72 -3.49 1.80
N PRO A 344 18.51 -2.95 2.77
CA PRO A 344 19.96 -2.86 2.62
C PRO A 344 20.61 -4.24 2.41
N MET A 345 21.42 -4.35 1.35
CA MET A 345 22.18 -5.54 0.99
C MET A 345 23.69 -5.30 1.10
N GLN A 346 24.45 -6.34 1.44
CA GLN A 346 25.92 -6.26 1.51
C GLN A 346 26.54 -6.03 0.13
N GLU A 347 26.02 -6.71 -0.90
CA GLU A 347 26.49 -6.57 -2.27
C GLU A 347 25.76 -5.43 -3.00
N LYS A 348 26.52 -4.55 -3.66
CA LYS A 348 25.95 -3.42 -4.41
C LYS A 348 25.11 -3.92 -5.58
N GLY A 349 23.83 -3.52 -5.61
CA GLY A 349 22.89 -3.91 -6.67
C GLY A 349 22.16 -5.23 -6.41
N ALA A 350 22.47 -5.95 -5.32
CA ALA A 350 21.67 -7.08 -4.88
C ALA A 350 20.32 -6.60 -4.33
N GLN A 351 19.30 -7.45 -4.45
CA GLN A 351 17.97 -7.24 -3.87
C GLN A 351 17.69 -8.30 -2.82
N SER A 352 16.92 -7.95 -1.78
CA SER A 352 16.53 -8.95 -0.80
C SER A 352 15.56 -9.96 -1.40
N GLY A 353 15.74 -11.23 -1.06
CA GLY A 353 14.75 -12.28 -1.35
C GLY A 353 13.66 -12.41 -0.29
N THR A 354 13.79 -11.65 0.81
CA THR A 354 12.95 -11.74 2.00
C THR A 354 12.07 -10.52 2.12
N MET A 355 10.76 -10.75 2.32
CA MET A 355 9.84 -9.71 2.72
C MET A 355 9.83 -9.59 4.24
N TYR A 356 10.16 -8.41 4.77
CA TYR A 356 10.02 -8.09 6.18
C TYR A 356 8.72 -7.34 6.40
N VAL A 357 7.92 -7.76 7.38
CA VAL A 357 6.68 -7.10 7.77
C VAL A 357 6.66 -6.89 9.28
N VAL A 358 6.48 -5.63 9.67
CA VAL A 358 6.21 -5.19 11.04
C VAL A 358 4.77 -4.73 11.08
N SER A 359 4.02 -5.15 12.08
CA SER A 359 2.61 -4.78 12.19
C SER A 359 2.15 -4.61 13.63
N VAL A 360 1.00 -3.94 13.76
CA VAL A 360 0.27 -3.73 15.00
C VAL A 360 -1.22 -3.95 14.74
N SER A 361 -1.82 -4.85 15.52
CA SER A 361 -3.25 -5.16 15.48
C SER A 361 -3.98 -4.53 16.67
N GLY A 362 -3.29 -4.37 17.80
CA GLY A 362 -3.74 -3.66 18.98
C GLY A 362 -3.82 -2.15 18.78
N PRO A 363 -4.43 -1.41 19.73
CA PRO A 363 -4.68 0.02 19.59
C PRO A 363 -3.54 0.92 20.09
N LYS A 364 -2.50 0.37 20.73
CA LYS A 364 -1.35 1.16 21.18
C LYS A 364 -0.50 1.46 19.96
N MET A 365 -0.47 2.71 19.51
CA MET A 365 0.20 3.13 18.27
C MET A 365 1.04 4.38 18.48
N THR A 366 2.07 4.54 17.66
CA THR A 366 3.01 5.67 17.78
C THR A 366 3.25 6.33 16.43
N ASP A 367 3.11 7.66 16.39
CA ASP A 367 3.87 8.53 15.49
C ASP A 367 5.35 8.32 15.82
N SER A 368 6.14 7.86 14.86
CA SER A 368 7.58 7.62 15.08
C SER A 368 8.45 8.13 13.95
N ASN A 369 8.05 9.23 13.30
CA ASN A 369 8.75 9.79 12.13
C ASN A 369 9.09 8.73 11.07
N ILE A 370 8.20 7.75 10.91
CA ILE A 370 8.50 6.54 10.14
C ILE A 370 8.83 6.85 8.67
N GLU A 371 8.32 7.96 8.13
CA GLU A 371 8.55 8.40 6.75
C GLU A 371 10.05 8.56 6.39
N GLN A 372 10.92 8.68 7.40
CA GLN A 372 12.37 8.79 7.22
C GLN A 372 13.08 7.42 7.08
N ALA A 373 12.43 6.31 7.44
CA ALA A 373 13.01 4.98 7.36
C ALA A 373 13.00 4.46 5.91
N LYS A 374 14.16 4.55 5.25
CA LYS A 374 14.31 4.29 3.81
C LYS A 374 14.13 2.83 3.36
N TRP A 375 14.07 1.88 4.30
CA TRP A 375 13.98 0.45 3.97
C TRP A 375 12.56 0.02 3.57
N MET A 376 11.56 0.82 3.94
CA MET A 376 10.14 0.47 3.81
C MET A 376 9.66 0.74 2.38
N ASP A 377 8.95 -0.23 1.82
CA ASP A 377 8.22 -0.09 0.55
C ASP A 377 6.82 0.51 0.80
N ARG A 378 6.24 0.23 1.98
CA ARG A 378 4.96 0.78 2.41
C ARG A 378 4.85 0.81 3.92
N SER A 379 4.09 1.76 4.44
CA SER A 379 3.86 1.91 5.87
C SER A 379 2.50 2.53 6.21
N ALA A 380 2.08 2.40 7.46
CA ALA A 380 0.97 3.12 8.05
C ALA A 380 1.18 3.39 9.54
N ILE A 381 0.76 4.57 9.97
CA ILE A 381 0.60 4.95 11.38
C ILE A 381 -0.87 5.03 11.73
N TYR A 382 -1.19 4.97 13.03
CA TYR A 382 -2.55 5.19 13.56
C TYR A 382 -3.64 4.36 12.89
N THR A 383 -3.31 3.15 12.44
CA THR A 383 -4.23 2.25 11.73
C THR A 383 -4.12 0.84 12.34
N GLN A 384 -5.22 0.31 12.87
CA GLN A 384 -5.27 -1.08 13.38
C GLN A 384 -5.40 -2.00 12.18
N LEU A 385 -4.49 -2.97 12.08
CA LEU A 385 -4.38 -3.82 10.90
C LEU A 385 -4.39 -5.30 11.28
N PHE A 386 -4.91 -6.12 10.38
CA PHE A 386 -4.74 -7.57 10.41
C PHE A 386 -4.39 -8.07 9.02
N HIS A 387 -3.85 -9.28 8.95
CA HIS A 387 -3.34 -9.83 7.71
C HIS A 387 -3.91 -11.20 7.43
N VAL A 388 -4.28 -11.41 6.17
CA VAL A 388 -4.64 -12.71 5.63
C VAL A 388 -3.55 -13.09 4.63
N VAL A 389 -2.94 -14.25 4.84
CA VAL A 389 -1.89 -14.76 3.96
C VAL A 389 -2.35 -16.08 3.35
N ASN A 390 -2.29 -16.15 2.02
CA ASN A 390 -2.66 -17.34 1.27
C ASN A 390 -1.44 -17.89 0.53
N VAL A 391 -1.15 -19.16 0.68
CA VAL A 391 -0.07 -19.87 -0.01
C VAL A 391 -0.68 -20.95 -0.90
N GLU A 392 -0.42 -20.87 -2.20
CA GLU A 392 -0.89 -21.83 -3.18
C GLU A 392 0.20 -22.08 -4.22
N GLY A 393 0.75 -23.30 -4.21
CA GLY A 393 1.80 -23.70 -5.13
C GLY A 393 2.99 -22.74 -5.13
N GLY A 394 3.20 -22.02 -6.24
CA GLY A 394 4.32 -21.08 -6.45
C GLY A 394 4.05 -19.65 -6.00
N LYS A 395 2.90 -19.38 -5.38
CA LYS A 395 2.45 -18.04 -5.00
C LYS A 395 2.16 -17.93 -3.51
N LEU A 396 2.65 -16.86 -2.88
CA LEU A 396 2.21 -16.39 -1.57
C LEU A 396 1.58 -15.01 -1.74
N SER A 397 0.30 -14.88 -1.40
CA SER A 397 -0.45 -13.63 -1.41
C SER A 397 -0.60 -13.12 0.02
N PHE A 398 -0.20 -11.87 0.25
CA PHE A 398 -0.33 -11.19 1.54
C PHE A 398 -1.30 -10.03 1.38
N ASP A 399 -2.39 -10.04 2.15
CA ASP A 399 -3.42 -9.01 2.16
C ASP A 399 -3.50 -8.38 3.56
N THR A 400 -3.37 -7.06 3.62
CA THR A 400 -3.46 -6.26 4.84
C THR A 400 -4.79 -5.52 4.84
N TYR A 401 -5.57 -5.68 5.91
CA TYR A 401 -6.86 -5.04 6.08
C TYR A 401 -6.88 -4.14 7.31
N THR A 402 -7.62 -3.04 7.22
CA THR A 402 -7.96 -2.20 8.37
C THR A 402 -8.91 -2.94 9.32
N ALA A 403 -9.04 -2.45 10.55
CA ALA A 403 -10.06 -2.91 11.50
C ALA A 403 -11.53 -2.75 11.05
N THR A 404 -11.78 -2.10 9.90
CA THR A 404 -13.10 -1.99 9.25
C THR A 404 -13.23 -2.92 8.03
N GLY A 405 -12.20 -3.74 7.74
CA GLY A 405 -12.22 -4.73 6.67
C GLY A 405 -11.85 -4.18 5.27
N GLU A 406 -11.38 -2.94 5.18
CA GLU A 406 -10.91 -2.32 3.93
C GLU A 406 -9.50 -2.80 3.60
N LEU A 407 -9.24 -3.10 2.32
CA LEU A 407 -7.90 -3.50 1.87
C LEU A 407 -6.96 -2.29 1.91
N PHE A 408 -6.01 -2.30 2.84
CA PHE A 408 -5.03 -1.24 2.99
C PHE A 408 -3.79 -1.49 2.13
N ASP A 409 -3.27 -2.72 2.10
CA ASP A 409 -2.08 -3.10 1.35
C ASP A 409 -2.18 -4.54 0.86
N ALA A 410 -1.50 -4.86 -0.23
CA ALA A 410 -1.47 -6.20 -0.77
C ALA A 410 -0.26 -6.42 -1.69
N PHE A 411 0.34 -7.60 -1.60
CA PHE A 411 1.37 -8.02 -2.54
C PHE A 411 1.32 -9.54 -2.77
N ASP A 412 1.96 -9.98 -3.86
CA ASP A 412 2.26 -11.39 -4.10
C ASP A 412 3.78 -11.61 -4.16
N LEU A 413 4.25 -12.69 -3.55
CA LEU A 413 5.56 -13.26 -3.82
C LEU A 413 5.37 -14.45 -4.78
N ILE A 414 6.07 -14.43 -5.91
CA ILE A 414 6.04 -15.50 -6.90
C ILE A 414 7.40 -16.20 -6.92
N LYS A 415 7.42 -17.47 -6.51
CA LYS A 415 8.62 -18.31 -6.51
C LYS A 415 9.25 -18.35 -7.89
N GLN A 416 10.55 -18.14 -7.95
CA GLN A 416 11.36 -18.23 -9.16
C GLN A 416 12.36 -19.38 -9.01
N LYS A 417 12.63 -20.09 -10.10
CA LYS A 417 13.61 -21.19 -10.07
C LYS A 417 15.02 -20.62 -9.90
N GLY A 418 15.71 -21.02 -8.84
CA GLY A 418 17.13 -20.68 -8.60
C GLY A 418 17.42 -19.25 -8.14
N THR A 419 16.42 -18.37 -8.07
CA THR A 419 16.60 -16.94 -7.72
C THR A 419 15.58 -16.48 -6.67
N ILE A 420 15.64 -15.21 -6.28
CA ILE A 420 14.72 -14.59 -5.31
C ILE A 420 13.29 -14.54 -5.85
N ASN A 421 12.32 -14.40 -4.94
CA ASN A 421 10.92 -14.24 -5.32
C ASN A 421 10.72 -12.96 -6.13
N ARG A 422 9.81 -13.01 -7.13
CA ARG A 422 9.33 -11.80 -7.79
C ARG A 422 8.17 -11.22 -6.99
N ILE A 423 8.30 -9.98 -6.55
CA ILE A 423 7.19 -9.23 -5.93
C ILE A 423 6.23 -8.69 -7.01
N VAL A 424 4.93 -8.80 -6.75
CA VAL A 424 3.87 -8.15 -7.53
C VAL A 424 3.01 -7.32 -6.57
N GLU A 425 3.06 -6.00 -6.73
CA GLU A 425 2.25 -5.06 -5.96
C GLU A 425 0.78 -5.15 -6.37
N ARG A 426 -0.10 -5.37 -5.38
CA ARG A 426 -1.57 -5.39 -5.55
C ARG A 426 -2.27 -4.28 -4.77
N ALA A 427 -1.52 -3.56 -3.95
CA ALA A 427 -2.01 -2.55 -3.04
C ALA A 427 -2.68 -1.37 -3.78
N PRO A 428 -3.74 -0.76 -3.20
CA PRO A 428 -4.23 0.53 -3.67
C PRO A 428 -3.11 1.58 -3.60
N ARG A 429 -2.85 2.30 -4.70
CA ARG A 429 -1.85 3.38 -4.73
C ARG A 429 -2.29 4.55 -3.86
N GLN A 430 -1.41 5.07 -3.01
CA GLN A 430 -1.69 6.25 -2.18
C GLN A 430 -1.78 7.51 -3.06
N ASP A 431 -2.40 8.58 -2.56
CA ASP A 431 -2.55 9.84 -3.34
C ASP A 431 -1.21 10.49 -3.70
N THR A 432 -0.18 10.31 -2.86
CA THR A 432 1.21 10.69 -3.15
C THR A 432 1.80 9.90 -4.32
N ASP A 433 1.40 8.64 -4.49
CA ASP A 433 1.82 7.81 -5.64
C ASP A 433 1.10 8.24 -6.93
N GLN A 434 -0.08 8.85 -6.83
CA GLN A 434 -0.86 9.30 -7.98
C GLN A 434 -0.32 10.61 -8.56
N PHE A 435 0.34 11.46 -7.75
CA PHE A 435 0.92 12.72 -8.18
C PHE A 435 2.41 12.81 -7.82
N PRO A 436 3.29 12.18 -8.61
CA PRO A 436 4.74 12.21 -8.40
C PRO A 436 5.29 13.64 -8.51
N SER A 437 6.15 14.05 -7.57
CA SER A 437 6.73 15.40 -7.55
C SER A 437 7.50 15.72 -8.84
N GLU A 438 8.16 14.74 -9.44
CA GLU A 438 8.97 14.88 -10.64
C GLU A 438 8.20 15.31 -11.90
N ILE A 439 6.85 15.23 -11.87
CA ILE A 439 5.98 15.63 -12.98
C ILE A 439 4.93 16.68 -12.60
N ILE A 440 4.93 17.19 -11.37
CA ILE A 440 3.95 18.22 -10.93
C ILE A 440 4.58 19.42 -10.21
N LYS A 441 5.77 19.26 -9.61
CA LYS A 441 6.46 20.35 -8.90
C LYS A 441 7.61 20.84 -9.77
N PHE A 442 7.48 22.06 -10.29
CA PHE A 442 8.47 22.63 -11.17
C PHE A 442 8.91 24.01 -10.71
N LYS A 443 10.22 24.26 -10.80
CA LYS A 443 10.85 25.54 -10.54
C LYS A 443 11.25 26.22 -11.85
N ALA A 444 10.89 27.49 -12.00
CA ALA A 444 11.25 28.29 -13.17
C ALA A 444 12.77 28.38 -13.35
N SER A 445 13.23 28.34 -14.61
CA SER A 445 14.61 28.60 -14.95
C SER A 445 14.93 30.10 -14.96
N ASP A 446 16.12 30.46 -14.48
CA ASP A 446 16.66 31.83 -14.59
C ASP A 446 16.94 32.25 -16.05
N SER A 447 16.94 31.29 -16.99
CA SER A 447 17.13 31.56 -18.42
C SER A 447 15.84 31.99 -19.14
N ASN A 448 14.72 32.12 -18.42
CA ASN A 448 13.45 32.52 -19.00
C ASN A 448 13.39 34.04 -19.32
N PRO A 449 12.64 34.45 -20.36
CA PRO A 449 11.94 33.60 -21.34
C PRO A 449 12.90 33.04 -22.41
N LEU A 450 12.63 31.83 -22.89
CA LEU A 450 13.41 31.15 -23.93
C LEU A 450 13.07 31.61 -25.35
N PHE A 451 11.82 32.01 -25.59
CA PHE A 451 11.32 32.46 -26.89
C PHE A 451 10.12 33.39 -26.69
N LYS A 452 10.02 34.45 -27.50
CA LYS A 452 8.91 35.42 -27.45
C LYS A 452 8.67 36.01 -28.83
N GLY A 453 7.53 36.68 -29.03
CA GLY A 453 7.27 37.50 -30.21
C GLY A 453 8.38 38.53 -30.44
N THR A 454 8.57 38.95 -31.69
CA THR A 454 9.68 39.85 -32.05
C THR A 454 9.50 41.25 -31.46
N GLY A 455 8.26 41.65 -31.19
CA GLY A 455 7.87 43.03 -30.86
C GLY A 455 7.99 44.00 -32.04
N ASP A 456 8.38 43.55 -33.23
CA ASP A 456 8.46 44.36 -34.44
C ASP A 456 7.16 44.24 -35.25
N PRO A 457 6.37 45.31 -35.40
CA PRO A 457 5.11 45.29 -36.14
C PRO A 457 5.28 44.99 -37.64
N LYS A 458 6.51 45.02 -38.17
CA LYS A 458 6.81 44.62 -39.56
C LYS A 458 6.93 43.11 -39.75
N THR A 459 7.05 42.36 -38.67
CA THR A 459 7.14 40.89 -38.72
C THR A 459 5.78 40.27 -38.48
N TRP A 460 5.54 39.09 -39.05
CA TRP A 460 4.28 38.37 -38.91
C TRP A 460 4.04 37.85 -37.48
N ASP A 461 5.12 37.62 -36.71
CA ASP A 461 5.12 37.17 -35.31
C ASP A 461 5.57 38.29 -34.35
N GLU A 462 5.06 39.51 -34.55
CA GLU A 462 5.20 40.63 -33.60
C GLU A 462 4.87 40.16 -32.18
N THR A 463 3.74 39.45 -32.05
CA THR A 463 3.30 38.78 -30.83
C THR A 463 3.15 37.28 -31.11
N ILE A 464 3.34 36.45 -30.09
CA ILE A 464 2.95 35.04 -30.14
C ILE A 464 1.73 34.81 -29.26
N ARG A 465 0.87 33.89 -29.68
CA ARG A 465 -0.35 33.51 -28.95
C ARG A 465 -0.18 32.11 -28.36
N GLU A 466 -1.09 31.79 -27.45
CA GLU A 466 -1.07 30.58 -26.66
C GLU A 466 -1.19 29.27 -27.45
N ARG A 467 -1.04 28.19 -26.67
CA ARG A 467 -0.68 26.81 -26.97
C ARG A 467 -0.11 26.50 -28.37
N GLY A 468 1.17 26.87 -28.54
CA GLY A 468 2.04 26.16 -29.48
C GLY A 468 2.33 24.72 -29.04
N TYR A 469 3.16 24.00 -29.80
CA TYR A 469 3.49 22.61 -29.48
C TYR A 469 4.98 22.29 -29.65
N ILE A 470 5.57 21.63 -28.64
CA ILE A 470 6.97 21.19 -28.64
C ILE A 470 7.02 19.67 -28.75
N LEU A 471 7.68 19.20 -29.81
CA LEU A 471 7.99 17.80 -30.04
C LEU A 471 9.52 17.60 -30.05
N ARG A 472 9.98 16.59 -29.31
CA ARG A 472 11.38 16.17 -29.34
C ARG A 472 11.53 14.88 -30.16
N GLU A 473 12.44 14.88 -31.11
CA GLU A 473 12.74 13.76 -32.00
C GLU A 473 14.23 13.71 -32.32
N ASN A 474 14.87 12.54 -32.21
CA ASN A 474 16.29 12.34 -32.58
C ASN A 474 17.26 13.39 -32.00
N ASN A 475 17.09 13.71 -30.71
CA ASN A 475 17.84 14.75 -29.98
C ASN A 475 17.59 16.20 -30.40
N LYS A 476 16.65 16.47 -31.32
CA LYS A 476 16.27 17.82 -31.71
C LYS A 476 14.86 18.15 -31.22
N TYR A 477 14.63 19.41 -30.89
CA TYR A 477 13.33 19.95 -30.53
C TYR A 477 12.77 20.76 -31.70
N TYR A 478 11.48 20.56 -31.95
CA TYR A 478 10.68 21.29 -32.91
C TYR A 478 9.55 21.95 -32.16
N MET A 479 9.43 23.26 -32.31
CA MET A 479 8.36 24.05 -31.74
C MET A 479 7.56 24.67 -32.86
N TRP A 480 6.31 24.26 -32.98
CA TRP A 480 5.34 25.01 -33.76
C TRP A 480 4.71 26.05 -32.83
N TYR A 481 4.58 27.28 -33.32
CA TYR A 481 4.06 28.39 -32.52
C TYR A 481 3.16 29.28 -33.36
N THR A 482 2.22 29.93 -32.69
CA THR A 482 1.27 30.84 -33.34
C THR A 482 1.77 32.28 -33.23
N GLY A 483 1.85 32.98 -34.36
CA GLY A 483 2.28 34.37 -34.44
C GLY A 483 1.24 35.26 -35.11
N TYR A 484 1.21 36.52 -34.70
CA TYR A 484 0.32 37.54 -35.25
C TYR A 484 0.85 38.96 -35.01
N THR A 485 0.26 39.95 -35.67
CA THR A 485 0.50 41.37 -35.40
C THR A 485 -0.66 41.98 -34.65
N LYS A 486 -0.39 43.06 -33.89
CA LYS A 486 -1.46 43.81 -33.23
C LYS A 486 -2.47 44.38 -34.24
N ALA A 487 -2.01 44.68 -35.46
CA ALA A 487 -2.85 45.14 -36.55
C ALA A 487 -3.76 44.03 -37.10
N THR A 488 -3.27 42.78 -37.21
CA THR A 488 -4.13 41.67 -37.62
C THR A 488 -5.13 41.30 -36.53
N GLY A 489 -4.81 41.50 -35.25
CA GLY A 489 -5.71 41.18 -34.14
C GLY A 489 -6.30 39.78 -34.30
N ASP A 490 -7.64 39.69 -34.29
CA ASP A 490 -8.39 38.45 -34.50
C ASP A 490 -8.91 38.26 -35.94
N SER A 491 -8.20 38.79 -36.93
CA SER A 491 -8.46 38.46 -38.34
C SER A 491 -7.73 37.20 -38.81
N MET A 492 -6.50 36.96 -38.32
CA MET A 492 -5.68 35.81 -38.73
C MET A 492 -4.62 35.46 -37.68
N LYS A 493 -4.32 34.17 -37.54
CA LYS A 493 -3.20 33.62 -36.74
C LYS A 493 -2.37 32.68 -37.60
N TYR A 494 -1.07 32.92 -37.65
CA TYR A 494 -0.14 32.23 -38.55
C TYR A 494 0.65 31.16 -37.82
N LEU A 495 1.02 30.09 -38.53
CA LEU A 495 1.86 29.01 -37.99
C LEU A 495 3.34 29.28 -38.29
N GLY A 496 4.17 29.31 -37.25
CA GLY A 496 5.63 29.31 -37.35
C GLY A 496 6.25 28.00 -36.89
N LEU A 497 7.52 27.81 -37.27
CA LEU A 497 8.39 26.75 -36.77
C LEU A 497 9.66 27.36 -36.17
N ALA A 498 10.08 26.84 -35.03
CA ALA A 498 11.39 27.07 -34.45
C ALA A 498 12.02 25.73 -34.06
N THR A 499 13.35 25.66 -34.05
CA THR A 499 14.08 24.46 -33.65
C THR A 499 15.11 24.76 -32.57
N SER A 500 15.42 23.77 -31.76
CA SER A 500 16.46 23.84 -30.74
C SER A 500 17.18 22.49 -30.63
N ASP A 501 18.49 22.50 -30.45
CA ASP A 501 19.26 21.27 -30.21
C ASP A 501 19.31 20.91 -28.71
N ASP A 502 19.17 21.89 -27.83
CA ASP A 502 19.24 21.71 -26.37
C ASP A 502 17.88 21.90 -25.68
N GLY A 503 16.86 22.37 -26.38
CA GLY A 503 15.53 22.69 -25.86
C GLY A 503 15.48 24.01 -25.06
N LEU A 504 16.54 24.82 -25.13
CA LEU A 504 16.70 26.09 -24.40
C LEU A 504 16.92 27.26 -25.36
N LYS A 505 17.79 27.10 -26.35
CA LYS A 505 18.06 28.10 -27.38
C LYS A 505 17.25 27.80 -28.63
N TRP A 506 16.31 28.67 -28.96
CA TRP A 506 15.39 28.48 -30.08
C TRP A 506 15.77 29.34 -31.27
N THR A 507 15.79 28.73 -32.46
CA THR A 507 16.04 29.42 -33.73
C THR A 507 14.79 29.32 -34.60
N ARG A 508 14.25 30.48 -34.99
CA ARG A 508 13.15 30.57 -35.96
C ARG A 508 13.57 29.96 -37.30
N TYR A 509 12.66 29.26 -37.96
CA TYR A 509 12.87 28.80 -39.32
C TYR A 509 12.90 30.00 -40.28
N ALA A 510 13.93 30.05 -41.14
CA ALA A 510 14.20 31.23 -41.96
C ALA A 510 13.09 31.58 -42.97
N LYS A 511 12.26 30.60 -43.36
CA LYS A 511 11.13 30.79 -44.28
C LYS A 511 9.77 30.85 -43.57
N ASN A 512 9.77 31.15 -42.27
CA ASN A 512 8.53 31.42 -41.55
C ASN A 512 7.77 32.62 -42.18
N PRO A 513 6.43 32.69 -42.02
CA PRO A 513 5.55 31.66 -41.46
C PRO A 513 5.43 30.45 -42.39
N ILE A 514 5.23 29.26 -41.83
CA ILE A 514 5.13 28.01 -42.60
C ILE A 514 3.70 27.65 -43.00
N HIS A 515 2.69 28.34 -42.45
CA HIS A 515 1.30 28.24 -42.91
C HIS A 515 0.59 29.59 -42.78
N THR A 516 -0.04 30.04 -43.86
CA THR A 516 -0.66 31.39 -43.95
C THR A 516 -2.09 31.42 -44.47
N THR A 517 -2.65 30.28 -44.87
CA THR A 517 -3.96 30.21 -45.52
C THR A 517 -5.08 29.78 -44.58
N LEU A 518 -4.74 29.26 -43.40
CA LEU A 518 -5.66 28.84 -42.34
C LEU A 518 -5.20 29.45 -41.03
N TRP A 519 -6.14 29.89 -40.20
CA TRP A 519 -5.88 30.24 -38.80
C TRP A 519 -5.46 28.98 -38.05
N VAL A 520 -4.31 29.03 -37.37
CA VAL A 520 -3.77 27.90 -36.61
C VAL A 520 -3.35 28.39 -35.23
N GLU A 521 -4.04 27.93 -34.20
CA GLU A 521 -3.67 28.07 -32.80
C GLU A 521 -3.96 26.79 -32.03
N ASP A 522 -3.59 26.74 -30.76
CA ASP A 522 -3.96 25.67 -29.86
C ASP A 522 -3.69 24.27 -30.42
N MET A 523 -2.41 23.98 -30.60
CA MET A 523 -1.95 22.85 -31.40
C MET A 523 -1.60 21.64 -30.54
N CYS A 524 -1.96 20.46 -31.02
CA CYS A 524 -1.47 19.17 -30.55
C CYS A 524 -0.88 18.38 -31.72
N VAL A 525 0.41 18.05 -31.65
CA VAL A 525 1.11 17.34 -32.75
C VAL A 525 1.52 15.94 -32.33
N LEU A 526 1.18 14.95 -33.16
CA LEU A 526 1.65 13.57 -33.05
C LEU A 526 2.32 13.13 -34.34
N LYS A 527 3.26 12.19 -34.22
CA LYS A 527 3.88 11.53 -35.37
C LYS A 527 3.50 10.06 -35.39
N GLU A 528 3.08 9.57 -36.56
CA GLU A 528 2.91 8.14 -36.83
C GLU A 528 3.51 7.78 -38.18
N GLY A 529 4.44 6.82 -38.17
CA GLY A 529 5.25 6.50 -39.34
C GLY A 529 6.00 7.74 -39.85
N ASN A 530 5.77 8.09 -41.11
CA ASN A 530 6.37 9.29 -41.74
C ASN A 530 5.46 10.51 -41.73
N THR A 531 4.30 10.43 -41.07
CA THR A 531 3.29 11.51 -41.10
C THR A 531 3.18 12.16 -39.73
N TYR A 532 3.17 13.49 -39.74
CA TYR A 532 2.82 14.34 -38.61
C TYR A 532 1.35 14.74 -38.76
N TYR A 533 0.60 14.61 -37.67
CA TYR A 533 -0.78 15.01 -37.53
C TYR A 533 -0.83 16.15 -36.54
N MET A 534 -1.32 17.31 -36.97
CA MET A 534 -1.53 18.47 -36.13
C MET A 534 -3.03 18.68 -36.00
N PHE A 535 -3.50 18.65 -34.77
CA PHE A 535 -4.85 19.02 -34.41
C PHE A 535 -4.75 20.43 -33.86
N ALA A 536 -5.42 21.37 -34.49
CA ALA A 536 -5.29 22.78 -34.14
C ALA A 536 -6.64 23.47 -34.23
N GLU A 537 -6.79 24.50 -33.41
CA GLU A 537 -7.92 25.40 -33.49
C GLU A 537 -7.79 26.34 -34.69
N SER A 538 -8.91 26.56 -35.36
CA SER A 538 -9.07 27.54 -36.42
C SER A 538 -10.08 28.61 -36.04
N LYS A 539 -10.42 29.48 -36.99
CA LYS A 539 -11.36 30.59 -36.77
C LYS A 539 -12.68 30.10 -36.15
N ASP A 540 -13.23 30.91 -35.24
CA ASP A 540 -14.45 30.63 -34.48
C ASP A 540 -14.33 29.43 -33.52
N ASP A 541 -13.09 29.11 -33.11
CA ASP A 541 -12.77 28.09 -32.11
C ASP A 541 -13.23 26.69 -32.58
N ILE A 542 -12.85 26.36 -33.83
CA ILE A 542 -13.22 25.11 -34.50
C ILE A 542 -11.97 24.27 -34.73
N ALA A 543 -11.95 23.05 -34.19
CA ALA A 543 -10.83 22.14 -34.36
C ALA A 543 -10.71 21.61 -35.80
N HIS A 544 -9.50 21.68 -36.36
CA HIS A 544 -9.10 21.18 -37.68
C HIS A 544 -8.01 20.11 -37.56
N LEU A 545 -7.90 19.26 -38.59
CA LEU A 545 -6.80 18.31 -38.76
C LEU A 545 -5.90 18.77 -39.91
N LEU A 546 -4.61 18.93 -39.63
CA LEU A 546 -3.57 19.17 -40.63
C LEU A 546 -2.58 18.00 -40.68
N THR A 547 -2.05 17.70 -41.86
CA THR A 547 -1.02 16.66 -42.03
C THR A 547 0.23 17.19 -42.71
N SER A 548 1.39 16.66 -42.34
CA SER A 548 2.69 16.98 -42.95
C SER A 548 3.60 15.76 -42.94
N THR A 549 4.51 15.63 -43.91
CA THR A 549 5.57 14.60 -43.91
C THR A 549 6.94 15.15 -43.57
N ASP A 550 7.09 16.48 -43.49
CA ASP A 550 8.38 17.14 -43.31
C ASP A 550 8.42 18.19 -42.19
N ARG A 551 7.28 18.41 -41.50
CA ARG A 551 7.05 19.36 -40.39
C ARG A 551 6.81 20.80 -40.84
N ILE A 552 6.99 21.10 -42.13
CA ILE A 552 6.99 22.46 -42.69
C ILE A 552 5.75 22.65 -43.56
N HIS A 553 5.53 21.76 -44.53
CA HIS A 553 4.40 21.88 -45.44
C HIS A 553 3.21 21.13 -44.85
N TRP A 554 2.21 21.88 -44.41
CA TRP A 554 0.98 21.36 -43.80
C TRP A 554 -0.17 21.43 -44.79
N LYS A 555 -0.95 20.34 -44.85
CA LYS A 555 -2.17 20.23 -45.64
C LYS A 555 -3.37 20.12 -44.71
N ASP A 556 -4.26 21.10 -44.79
CA ASP A 556 -5.56 21.07 -44.11
C ASP A 556 -6.42 19.92 -44.65
N GLN A 557 -6.98 19.13 -43.73
CA GLN A 557 -7.93 18.04 -44.00
C GLN A 557 -9.37 18.47 -43.68
N GLY A 558 -9.58 19.71 -43.22
CA GLY A 558 -10.87 20.27 -42.83
C GLY A 558 -11.13 20.19 -41.32
N SER A 559 -12.30 20.68 -40.94
CA SER A 559 -12.79 20.63 -39.57
C SER A 559 -13.10 19.20 -39.13
N ILE A 560 -12.93 18.94 -37.85
CA ILE A 560 -13.16 17.62 -37.26
C ILE A 560 -14.66 17.40 -37.08
N ASP A 561 -15.19 16.29 -37.61
CA ASP A 561 -16.58 15.87 -37.43
C ASP A 561 -16.75 15.11 -36.10
N ILE A 562 -17.20 15.83 -35.07
CA ILE A 562 -17.50 15.29 -33.74
C ILE A 562 -19.00 15.01 -33.59
N ARG A 563 -19.32 13.82 -33.09
CA ARG A 563 -20.67 13.31 -32.94
C ARG A 563 -20.92 12.89 -31.50
N LEU A 564 -22.16 13.09 -31.04
CA LEU A 564 -22.68 12.53 -29.80
C LEU A 564 -22.64 11.00 -29.85
N LYS A 565 -22.80 10.35 -28.70
CA LYS A 565 -22.75 8.89 -28.58
C LYS A 565 -23.76 8.16 -29.47
N ASN A 566 -24.91 8.77 -29.74
CA ASN A 566 -25.95 8.26 -30.63
C ASN A 566 -25.63 8.46 -32.14
N GLY A 567 -24.49 9.09 -32.46
CA GLY A 567 -24.05 9.36 -33.83
C GLY A 567 -24.58 10.66 -34.44
N SER A 568 -25.42 11.44 -33.75
CA SER A 568 -25.85 12.75 -34.25
C SER A 568 -24.76 13.81 -34.06
N PRO A 569 -24.68 14.86 -34.90
CA PRO A 569 -23.74 15.95 -34.73
C PRO A 569 -23.86 16.63 -33.36
N ILE A 570 -22.75 17.10 -32.80
CA ILE A 570 -22.79 17.99 -31.62
C ILE A 570 -23.51 19.30 -31.94
N SER A 571 -24.00 20.00 -30.91
CA SER A 571 -24.62 21.32 -31.09
C SER A 571 -23.63 22.32 -31.71
N LYS A 572 -24.14 23.20 -32.58
CA LYS A 572 -23.33 24.24 -33.23
C LYS A 572 -22.61 25.14 -32.21
N GLY A 573 -21.44 25.63 -32.59
CA GLY A 573 -20.61 26.53 -31.78
C GLY A 573 -19.18 26.00 -31.64
N PRO A 574 -18.37 26.65 -30.79
CA PRO A 574 -16.98 26.29 -30.53
C PRO A 574 -16.76 24.86 -30.04
N TYR A 575 -15.65 24.25 -30.46
CA TYR A 575 -15.12 22.97 -29.98
C TYR A 575 -13.59 22.85 -30.22
N GLY A 576 -12.81 23.82 -29.76
CA GLY A 576 -11.37 23.84 -29.99
C GLY A 576 -10.58 23.21 -28.86
N THR A 577 -9.40 23.80 -28.66
CA THR A 577 -8.29 23.27 -27.87
C THR A 577 -8.11 21.74 -28.01
N PRO A 578 -7.99 21.20 -29.25
CA PRO A 578 -7.93 19.76 -29.44
C PRO A 578 -6.67 19.16 -28.81
N THR A 579 -6.83 18.13 -27.99
CA THR A 579 -5.72 17.35 -27.41
C THR A 579 -5.90 15.88 -27.76
N ILE A 580 -4.84 15.29 -28.31
CA ILE A 580 -4.89 13.92 -28.81
C ILE A 580 -4.06 12.96 -27.97
N TRP A 581 -4.64 11.79 -27.72
CA TRP A 581 -3.94 10.60 -27.26
C TRP A 581 -4.19 9.45 -28.24
N LYS A 582 -3.21 8.58 -28.44
CA LYS A 582 -3.38 7.39 -29.29
C LYS A 582 -2.85 6.16 -28.57
N GLU A 583 -3.70 5.14 -28.46
CA GLU A 583 -3.30 3.82 -27.98
C GLU A 583 -4.13 2.72 -28.59
N LYS A 584 -3.52 1.53 -28.76
CA LYS A 584 -4.22 0.31 -29.24
C LYS A 584 -5.03 0.51 -30.54
N GLY A 585 -4.52 1.36 -31.44
CA GLY A 585 -5.18 1.66 -32.72
C GLY A 585 -6.40 2.59 -32.63
N ILE A 586 -6.68 3.17 -31.46
CA ILE A 586 -7.75 4.13 -31.23
C ILE A 586 -7.13 5.51 -31.01
N TRP A 587 -7.71 6.51 -31.68
CA TRP A 587 -7.43 7.92 -31.45
C TRP A 587 -8.45 8.47 -30.46
N TYR A 588 -7.98 9.22 -29.48
CA TYR A 588 -8.75 9.87 -28.44
C TYR A 588 -8.58 11.38 -28.62
N LEU A 589 -9.69 12.10 -28.79
CA LEU A 589 -9.76 13.54 -28.92
C LEU A 589 -10.45 14.11 -27.69
N PHE A 590 -9.68 14.86 -26.92
CA PHE A 590 -10.18 15.76 -25.90
C PHE A 590 -10.43 17.11 -26.55
N TYR A 591 -11.63 17.64 -26.39
CA TYR A 591 -12.05 18.93 -26.94
C TYR A 591 -12.86 19.68 -25.89
N GLU A 592 -12.81 21.01 -25.90
CA GLU A 592 -13.58 21.86 -24.98
C GLU A 592 -14.85 22.42 -25.66
N ARG A 593 -15.66 23.17 -24.90
CA ARG A 593 -16.77 23.97 -25.45
C ARG A 593 -16.81 25.34 -24.74
N ASN A 594 -16.27 26.39 -25.36
CA ASN A 594 -16.13 27.74 -24.76
C ASN A 594 -15.42 27.72 -23.40
N ASP A 595 -14.36 26.91 -23.28
CA ASP A 595 -13.58 26.58 -22.10
C ASP A 595 -14.39 26.08 -20.89
N ALA A 596 -15.67 25.75 -21.06
CA ALA A 596 -16.54 25.45 -19.93
C ALA A 596 -16.22 24.10 -19.27
N ALA A 597 -15.79 23.14 -20.08
CA ALA A 597 -15.47 21.78 -19.69
C ALA A 597 -14.74 21.06 -20.82
N VAL A 598 -14.26 19.84 -20.58
CA VAL A 598 -13.59 18.99 -21.56
C VAL A 598 -14.40 17.72 -21.79
N TRP A 599 -14.64 17.38 -23.06
CA TRP A 599 -15.28 16.15 -23.52
C TRP A 599 -14.26 15.21 -24.18
N LEU A 600 -14.67 13.96 -24.38
CA LEU A 600 -13.83 12.93 -25.00
C LEU A 600 -14.57 12.22 -26.13
N ALA A 601 -14.01 12.31 -27.34
CA ALA A 601 -14.41 11.55 -28.51
C ALA A 601 -13.32 10.57 -28.96
N THR A 602 -13.71 9.54 -29.69
CA THR A 602 -12.76 8.57 -30.26
C THR A 602 -12.97 8.37 -31.75
N SER A 603 -11.89 8.01 -32.44
CA SER A 603 -11.92 7.63 -33.86
C SER A 603 -10.94 6.50 -34.14
N LYS A 604 -11.25 5.67 -35.14
CA LYS A 604 -10.34 4.64 -35.68
C LYS A 604 -9.75 5.05 -37.03
N ASP A 605 -10.36 6.01 -37.72
CA ASP A 605 -10.05 6.37 -39.10
C ASP A 605 -9.73 7.85 -39.30
N LEU A 606 -9.74 8.65 -38.23
CA LEU A 606 -9.55 10.11 -38.21
C LEU A 606 -10.63 10.92 -38.94
N LYS A 607 -11.71 10.29 -39.40
CA LYS A 607 -12.78 10.95 -40.17
C LYS A 607 -13.94 11.33 -39.27
N ALA A 608 -14.56 10.32 -38.65
CA ALA A 608 -15.66 10.53 -37.72
C ALA A 608 -15.18 10.30 -36.29
N TRP A 609 -15.52 11.23 -35.40
CA TRP A 609 -15.19 11.18 -33.98
C TRP A 609 -16.47 11.06 -33.18
N THR A 610 -16.57 10.03 -32.34
CA THR A 610 -17.78 9.76 -31.55
C THR A 610 -17.48 9.87 -30.06
N ASN A 611 -18.31 10.61 -29.34
CA ASN A 611 -18.22 10.76 -27.90
C ASN A 611 -18.23 9.40 -27.17
N VAL A 612 -17.29 9.24 -26.23
CA VAL A 612 -17.27 8.10 -25.31
C VAL A 612 -18.46 8.20 -24.34
N GLN A 613 -18.73 9.42 -23.89
CA GLN A 613 -19.90 9.85 -23.15
C GLN A 613 -20.23 11.29 -23.54
N ASP A 614 -21.50 11.68 -23.43
CA ASP A 614 -21.96 13.03 -23.80
C ASP A 614 -21.80 14.06 -22.67
N GLU A 615 -21.54 13.58 -21.44
CA GLU A 615 -21.15 14.41 -20.30
C GLU A 615 -19.64 14.69 -20.31
N PRO A 616 -19.19 15.87 -19.83
CA PRO A 616 -17.77 16.17 -19.74
C PRO A 616 -16.96 15.14 -18.94
N VAL A 617 -15.72 14.90 -19.36
CA VAL A 617 -14.73 14.11 -18.61
C VAL A 617 -13.98 14.96 -17.58
N LEU A 618 -13.95 16.29 -17.75
CA LEU A 618 -13.48 17.24 -16.75
C LEU A 618 -14.32 18.53 -16.81
N ASN A 619 -14.89 18.95 -15.68
CA ASN A 619 -15.62 20.23 -15.58
C ASN A 619 -14.71 21.35 -15.08
N ALA A 620 -15.04 22.60 -15.43
CA ALA A 620 -14.59 23.77 -14.66
C ALA A 620 -15.14 23.72 -13.22
N GLY A 621 -14.34 24.17 -12.26
CA GLY A 621 -14.66 24.11 -10.84
C GLY A 621 -14.72 22.67 -10.29
N PRO A 622 -15.18 22.48 -9.04
CA PRO A 622 -15.65 23.52 -8.12
C PRO A 622 -14.53 24.36 -7.51
N GLU A 623 -13.27 24.01 -7.75
CA GLU A 623 -12.13 24.69 -7.16
C GLU A 623 -11.92 26.09 -7.76
N LYS A 624 -11.41 27.00 -6.94
CA LYS A 624 -11.32 28.42 -7.30
C LYS A 624 -10.39 28.69 -8.48
N TYR A 625 -9.33 27.91 -8.64
CA TYR A 625 -8.30 28.14 -9.66
C TYR A 625 -8.79 27.84 -11.09
N ASP A 626 -9.84 27.03 -11.23
CA ASP A 626 -10.42 26.64 -12.53
C ASP A 626 -11.93 26.85 -12.59
N ALA A 627 -12.44 27.81 -11.82
CA ALA A 627 -13.86 28.03 -11.62
C ALA A 627 -14.62 28.48 -12.90
N PHE A 628 -13.92 29.05 -13.89
CA PHE A 628 -14.57 29.64 -15.06
C PHE A 628 -14.12 29.06 -16.41
N ALA A 629 -12.95 28.44 -16.47
CA ALA A 629 -12.40 27.96 -17.74
C ALA A 629 -11.44 26.78 -17.52
N VAL A 630 -11.49 25.78 -18.39
CA VAL A 630 -10.57 24.64 -18.46
C VAL A 630 -10.39 24.18 -19.90
N ALA A 631 -9.15 23.91 -20.29
CA ALA A 631 -8.86 23.25 -21.56
C ALA A 631 -7.56 22.41 -21.50
N PHE A 632 -7.57 21.24 -22.14
CA PHE A 632 -6.44 20.29 -22.08
C PHE A 632 -5.30 20.70 -23.00
N ASN A 633 -4.06 20.59 -22.54
CA ASN A 633 -2.87 20.89 -23.34
C ASN A 633 -2.22 19.63 -23.89
N LYS A 634 -2.06 18.63 -23.01
CA LYS A 634 -1.35 17.39 -23.34
C LYS A 634 -1.73 16.28 -22.38
N ILE A 635 -1.86 15.07 -22.92
CA ILE A 635 -1.88 13.84 -22.15
C ILE A 635 -0.50 13.18 -22.20
N ILE A 636 0.01 12.76 -21.05
CA ILE A 636 1.15 11.83 -20.97
C ILE A 636 0.74 10.57 -20.22
N GLN A 637 1.45 9.48 -20.46
CA GLN A 637 1.39 8.30 -19.60
C GLN A 637 2.67 8.21 -18.76
N TYR A 638 2.51 8.07 -17.45
CA TYR A 638 3.64 7.95 -16.53
C TYR A 638 3.31 6.97 -15.40
N LYS A 639 4.22 6.04 -15.10
CA LYS A 639 4.04 4.99 -14.07
C LYS A 639 2.69 4.24 -14.15
N GLY A 640 2.11 4.07 -15.35
CA GLY A 640 0.85 3.37 -15.57
C GLY A 640 -0.43 4.18 -15.32
N LEU A 641 -0.32 5.50 -15.21
CA LEU A 641 -1.45 6.44 -15.14
C LEU A 641 -1.37 7.47 -16.27
N TYR A 642 -2.52 8.05 -16.62
CA TYR A 642 -2.61 9.16 -17.57
C TYR A 642 -2.63 10.47 -16.80
N TYR A 643 -1.90 11.46 -17.30
CA TYR A 643 -1.84 12.80 -16.72
C TYR A 643 -2.24 13.81 -17.80
N ALA A 644 -3.31 14.55 -17.53
CA ALA A 644 -3.73 15.69 -18.32
C ALA A 644 -3.11 16.94 -17.73
N TYR A 645 -2.26 17.59 -18.50
CA TYR A 645 -1.86 18.98 -18.24
C TYR A 645 -2.89 19.85 -18.91
N TYR A 646 -3.49 20.76 -18.15
CA TYR A 646 -4.56 21.62 -18.63
C TYR A 646 -4.34 23.04 -18.15
N HIS A 647 -4.71 24.00 -18.98
CA HIS A 647 -4.77 25.39 -18.54
C HIS A 647 -6.17 25.73 -18.05
N ALA A 648 -6.26 26.69 -17.12
CA ALA A 648 -7.53 27.07 -16.51
C ALA A 648 -7.54 28.51 -16.02
N SER A 649 -8.73 29.09 -15.88
CA SER A 649 -8.90 30.44 -15.33
C SER A 649 -9.80 30.46 -14.11
N ALA A 650 -9.34 31.21 -13.10
CA ALA A 650 -10.09 31.56 -11.91
C ALA A 650 -11.05 32.74 -12.15
N PHE A 651 -11.03 33.35 -13.33
CA PHE A 651 -11.72 34.61 -13.62
C PHE A 651 -12.63 34.50 -14.83
N LYS A 652 -13.84 35.04 -14.70
CA LYS A 652 -14.87 35.02 -15.74
C LYS A 652 -14.48 35.78 -17.03
N ASP A 653 -13.56 36.73 -16.91
CA ASP A 653 -13.03 37.55 -18.00
C ASP A 653 -11.71 37.01 -18.57
N TRP A 654 -11.25 35.83 -18.14
CA TRP A 654 -10.05 35.16 -18.62
C TRP A 654 -8.76 36.01 -18.55
N ARG A 655 -8.71 36.98 -17.63
CA ARG A 655 -7.56 37.89 -17.50
C ARG A 655 -6.27 37.24 -17.00
N GLU A 656 -6.36 36.01 -16.51
CA GLU A 656 -5.21 35.21 -16.06
C GLU A 656 -5.48 33.73 -16.30
N TRP A 657 -4.48 33.05 -16.84
CA TRP A 657 -4.48 31.61 -17.02
C TRP A 657 -3.39 30.92 -16.20
N THR A 658 -3.73 29.75 -15.68
CA THR A 658 -2.85 28.92 -14.85
C THR A 658 -2.63 27.55 -15.49
N MET A 659 -1.57 26.86 -15.10
CA MET A 659 -1.34 25.47 -15.45
C MET A 659 -1.68 24.55 -14.31
N ASN A 660 -2.33 23.44 -14.66
CA ASN A 660 -2.90 22.48 -13.74
C ASN A 660 -2.62 21.06 -14.23
N VAL A 661 -2.78 20.09 -13.33
CA VAL A 661 -2.68 18.67 -13.67
C VAL A 661 -3.83 17.86 -13.07
N ALA A 662 -4.33 16.89 -13.83
CA ALA A 662 -5.27 15.89 -13.39
C ALA A 662 -4.78 14.49 -13.78
N VAL A 663 -5.13 13.48 -12.98
CA VAL A 663 -4.72 12.08 -13.18
C VAL A 663 -5.93 11.21 -13.50
N SER A 664 -5.76 10.23 -14.39
CA SER A 664 -6.78 9.26 -14.75
C SER A 664 -6.19 7.85 -14.90
N LYS A 665 -7.02 6.84 -14.67
CA LYS A 665 -6.71 5.43 -14.95
C LYS A 665 -7.21 4.97 -16.32
N ASP A 666 -8.16 5.69 -16.91
CA ASP A 666 -8.97 5.20 -18.03
C ASP A 666 -9.31 6.27 -19.09
N LEU A 667 -8.72 7.47 -19.00
CA LEU A 667 -8.96 8.63 -19.86
C LEU A 667 -10.34 9.28 -19.70
N VAL A 668 -11.24 8.69 -18.92
CA VAL A 668 -12.63 9.15 -18.73
C VAL A 668 -12.81 9.82 -17.39
N HIS A 669 -12.33 9.20 -16.31
CA HIS A 669 -12.46 9.73 -14.95
C HIS A 669 -11.17 10.42 -14.53
N TRP A 670 -11.25 11.74 -14.34
CA TRP A 670 -10.11 12.58 -13.99
C TRP A 670 -10.20 13.08 -12.56
N LYS A 671 -9.13 12.88 -11.78
CA LYS A 671 -8.94 13.47 -10.44
C LYS A 671 -8.00 14.65 -10.56
N LYS A 672 -8.46 15.86 -10.21
CA LYS A 672 -7.62 17.07 -10.17
C LYS A 672 -6.61 16.98 -9.03
N TYR A 673 -5.41 17.52 -9.24
CA TYR A 673 -4.42 17.63 -8.17
C TYR A 673 -4.86 18.67 -7.14
N ALA A 674 -4.87 18.29 -5.87
CA ALA A 674 -5.38 19.13 -4.79
C ALA A 674 -4.58 20.43 -4.59
N ASN A 675 -3.29 20.45 -4.98
CA ASN A 675 -2.44 21.64 -4.88
C ASN A 675 -2.24 22.34 -6.24
N ASN A 676 -3.15 22.15 -7.18
CA ASN A 676 -3.21 23.03 -8.34
C ASN A 676 -3.42 24.50 -7.90
N PRO A 677 -2.91 25.49 -8.67
CA PRO A 677 -2.17 25.33 -9.93
C PRO A 677 -0.69 24.95 -9.74
N ILE A 678 -0.13 24.27 -10.74
CA ILE A 678 1.30 23.92 -10.81
C ILE A 678 2.17 25.01 -11.46
N ALA A 679 1.56 25.96 -12.17
CA ALA A 679 2.16 27.25 -12.55
C ALA A 679 1.07 28.32 -12.67
N GLY A 680 1.38 29.57 -12.33
CA GLY A 680 0.44 30.71 -12.39
C GLY A 680 1.11 31.99 -12.88
N ASN A 681 0.52 33.15 -12.58
CA ASN A 681 0.96 34.45 -13.11
C ASN A 681 0.96 34.49 -14.65
N ASP A 682 -0.12 33.98 -15.23
CA ASP A 682 -0.35 33.95 -16.68
C ASP A 682 0.66 33.11 -17.49
N ALA A 683 1.49 32.31 -16.81
CA ALA A 683 2.35 31.31 -17.43
C ALA A 683 1.55 30.03 -17.70
N SER A 684 0.77 30.05 -18.78
CA SER A 684 -0.21 29.01 -19.15
C SER A 684 0.21 28.20 -20.39
N SER A 685 -0.75 27.45 -20.95
CA SER A 685 -0.59 26.76 -22.25
C SER A 685 0.66 25.88 -22.34
N GLY A 686 0.96 25.24 -21.21
CA GLY A 686 2.16 24.46 -20.98
C GLY A 686 1.94 22.96 -20.84
N PHE A 687 3.03 22.21 -20.92
CA PHE A 687 3.07 20.76 -20.74
C PHE A 687 4.52 20.26 -20.60
N PRO A 688 4.74 19.05 -20.06
CA PRO A 688 6.06 18.49 -19.95
C PRO A 688 6.55 17.82 -21.24
N VAL A 689 7.87 17.88 -21.42
CA VAL A 689 8.62 17.19 -22.46
C VAL A 689 9.80 16.48 -21.80
N PHE A 690 9.97 15.18 -22.09
CA PHE A 690 11.08 14.40 -21.54
C PHE A 690 12.35 14.59 -22.38
N ASP A 691 13.42 15.09 -21.76
CA ASP A 691 14.68 15.38 -22.44
C ASP A 691 15.61 14.15 -22.55
N GLY A 692 15.13 12.96 -22.15
CA GLY A 692 15.91 11.72 -22.14
C GLY A 692 16.61 11.45 -20.81
N LYS A 693 16.69 12.44 -19.92
CA LYS A 693 17.26 12.33 -18.57
C LYS A 693 16.26 12.75 -17.50
N GLN A 694 15.52 13.83 -17.74
CA GLN A 694 14.53 14.40 -16.83
C GLN A 694 13.36 15.03 -17.60
N TRP A 695 12.28 15.30 -16.88
CA TRP A 695 11.18 16.09 -17.39
C TRP A 695 11.56 17.57 -17.41
N ARG A 696 11.07 18.30 -18.42
CA ARG A 696 11.08 19.75 -18.50
C ARG A 696 9.68 20.22 -18.76
N PHE A 697 9.17 21.11 -17.92
CA PHE A 697 7.85 21.68 -18.10
C PHE A 697 7.99 23.00 -18.86
N TYR A 698 7.30 23.14 -19.98
CA TYR A 698 7.29 24.37 -20.77
C TYR A 698 5.94 25.06 -20.61
N THR A 699 5.92 26.38 -20.48
CA THR A 699 4.72 27.21 -20.70
C THR A 699 4.93 28.00 -21.98
N MET A 700 3.85 28.32 -22.70
CA MET A 700 3.95 28.93 -24.04
C MET A 700 3.15 30.22 -24.18
N HIS A 701 2.56 30.71 -23.10
CA HIS A 701 1.89 32.00 -23.03
C HIS A 701 2.42 32.81 -21.83
N PRO A 702 2.58 34.15 -21.97
CA PRO A 702 2.60 34.91 -23.23
C PRO A 702 3.91 34.73 -24.01
N ASP A 703 4.89 34.08 -23.39
CA ASP A 703 6.20 33.74 -23.92
C ASP A 703 6.54 32.30 -23.54
N VAL A 704 7.54 31.73 -24.20
CA VAL A 704 7.98 30.35 -23.93
C VAL A 704 8.93 30.36 -22.75
N ARG A 705 8.55 29.66 -21.68
CA ARG A 705 9.36 29.48 -20.47
C ARG A 705 9.60 28.00 -20.22
N VAL A 706 10.68 27.69 -19.51
CA VAL A 706 10.99 26.34 -19.05
C VAL A 706 11.13 26.30 -17.53
N TYR A 707 10.69 25.18 -16.97
CA TYR A 707 10.72 24.86 -15.55
C TYR A 707 11.29 23.45 -15.38
N TYR A 708 11.99 23.22 -14.27
CA TYR A 708 12.64 21.95 -13.95
C TYR A 708 12.03 21.34 -12.69
N PRO A 709 11.98 20.00 -12.58
CA PRO A 709 11.49 19.33 -11.37
C PRO A 709 12.20 19.84 -10.11
N GLU A 710 11.44 20.15 -9.07
CA GLU A 710 12.00 20.41 -7.74
C GLU A 710 12.56 19.10 -7.18
N LYS A 711 13.81 19.16 -6.69
CA LYS A 711 14.51 18.01 -6.09
C LYS A 711 14.17 17.84 -4.63
#